data_AF-A0A851M5R5-F1
#
_entry.id   AF-A0A851M5R5-F1
#
_cell.length_a   1.000
_cell.length_b   1.000
_cell.length_c   1.000
_cell.angle_alpha   90.00
_cell.angle_beta   90.00
_cell.angle_gamma   90.00
#
_symmetry.space_group_name_H-M   'P 1'
#
loop_
_entity.id
_entity.type
_entity.pdbx_description
1 polymer ?
#
loop_
_entity_poly.entity_id
_entity_poly.type
_entity_poly.pdbx_seq_one_letter_code
_entity_poly.pdbx_strand_id
1 'polypeptide(L)'
;LCGNSNGNPHDDARAPNGSQVWNVVELGRSWKVTSGSGRCQDTCDGDCGRCKWDQVVPYKAESWCGVLSQHSGPFQLCHGAINPNVYVKNCIHDLCAHGGHRTTLCRTLQAYADDCQEKGINISDWRTTAGCPLICPPNSTYTTCGPTCPPTCNIPAMRSSCATTTTCVDTCVCDEGLVLDANTCIPPSDCGCVFGGLLYGLGEEFWGDPTCTQRCVCDAEQRQAVCRNSSCGAEEECRVEEGIQGCYPKVLGVCSAVGATHYKTFDGERFIFQGTCVYLFAGLCEDTSNLVGFQVLVQNGRWGDRLLSSIAVVTVKVYNKTIGISWKHPGKIMIDERLVNLPYLHGERQIIVYRNGQDAVVETDFGLVVTYDWHSHVTTTVPGGFTDALCGLCGNFNGAAGDDMKMSNNYMTSDPDAFGSSWKVTDTPGCIESSMMECSGTAVPPRPQQEVSGMGCEVILQEDGPFGACHGHVDANQYFQSCVRDSCLFPEQEDGMCLIIASYASACQAAGVSIGQWRMNNFCYIPCPPNSSYELCSHTCQRSCGAGSITCPQQCREGCTCHDGFALSVDECVPMSRCGCSHHGIYYKEEETFFPTEHEKCQCLSGGVVECQNTSCPDGGPGKVVDGVFQCPSAASSTCIATGDSAYVTFDGVAFSVPGTCSYILSQTCTGDMTSFVVTVQKEAWRKGKVSGIQALSVEVYGVNLTLRQGKREDVMVDSISHHLPAILGGGQIQVYPHGTGVLLRTDFGLIIRYDLAQHVTVTVPQTYEGHLCGLCGNYNGQRDDDFHLSDGQLAPDATAFGSAWKIKDMPCDDACPQDECPTCSKEKVVVLQKSNYCGLLIAPEGPFSSCHHVIDPTPYSQSCIHDLCVTGGDTGVLCQSIQSYVSVCQDAGVTVGSWRTPSFCPLPCAANSTYSLCTNTCTNTCAGSATTCPQTCAEGCQCQQGSVSDGQGCIPEEQCGCFEDGRYYKPHEVVFQDHCRRRCSCIPGQGLTCQDYSCTEDESCEIREGVLGC
;
A
#
# COMPACT_ATOMS: atom_id res chain seq x y z
N LEU A 1 32.71 23.56 20.49
CA LEU A 1 33.32 22.45 19.72
C LEU A 1 34.51 22.88 18.87
N CYS A 2 34.54 24.07 18.30
CA CYS A 2 35.64 24.59 17.46
C CYS A 2 36.93 24.97 18.22
N GLY A 3 37.22 24.35 19.37
CA GLY A 3 38.39 24.67 20.19
C GLY A 3 38.32 26.00 20.93
N ASN A 4 39.47 26.49 21.40
CA ASN A 4 39.60 27.70 22.23
C ASN A 4 40.35 28.86 21.51
N SER A 5 40.72 28.66 20.24
CA SER A 5 41.35 29.64 19.35
C SER A 5 42.67 30.27 19.86
N ASN A 6 43.40 29.59 20.76
CA ASN A 6 44.69 30.08 21.26
C ASN A 6 45.90 29.69 20.38
N GLY A 7 45.66 28.95 19.29
CA GLY A 7 46.69 28.47 18.36
C GLY A 7 47.42 27.19 18.79
N ASN A 8 47.00 26.54 19.87
CA ASN A 8 47.55 25.28 20.36
C ASN A 8 46.54 24.11 20.16
N PRO A 9 46.73 23.26 19.14
CA PRO A 9 45.78 22.19 18.84
C PRO A 9 45.68 21.11 19.93
N HIS A 10 46.65 21.04 20.84
CA HIS A 10 46.64 20.05 21.92
C HIS A 10 45.66 20.35 23.04
N ASP A 11 45.13 21.58 23.12
CA ASP A 11 44.21 21.98 24.19
C ASP A 11 42.85 22.49 23.71
N ASP A 12 42.51 22.17 22.45
CA ASP A 12 41.20 22.47 21.86
C ASP A 12 40.09 21.56 22.38
N ALA A 13 40.43 20.36 22.88
CA ALA A 13 39.49 19.42 23.46
C ALA A 13 39.26 19.74 24.95
N ARG A 14 38.52 20.83 25.25
CA ARG A 14 38.13 21.23 26.61
C ARG A 14 36.63 21.21 26.79
N ALA A 15 36.15 20.82 27.96
CA ALA A 15 34.74 20.95 28.39
C ALA A 15 34.42 22.40 28.84
N PRO A 16 33.14 22.77 29.04
CA PRO A 16 32.75 24.14 29.45
C PRO A 16 33.37 24.61 30.77
N ASN A 17 33.71 23.68 31.66
CA ASN A 17 34.40 23.96 32.92
C ASN A 17 35.93 24.15 32.76
N GLY A 18 36.45 24.10 31.53
CA GLY A 18 37.87 24.26 31.20
C GLY A 18 38.73 23.00 31.31
N SER A 19 38.18 21.87 31.76
CA SER A 19 38.93 20.61 31.87
C SER A 19 39.19 19.98 30.50
N GLN A 20 40.37 19.40 30.31
CA GLN A 20 40.70 18.63 29.11
C GLN A 20 39.85 17.36 29.05
N VAL A 21 39.30 17.05 27.88
CA VAL A 21 38.56 15.81 27.60
C VAL A 21 39.38 14.89 26.69
N TRP A 22 39.20 13.58 26.84
CA TRP A 22 40.12 12.58 26.28
C TRP A 22 39.65 11.97 24.95
N ASN A 23 38.40 12.22 24.57
CA ASN A 23 37.84 11.74 23.32
C ASN A 23 36.82 12.74 22.75
N VAL A 24 36.61 12.66 21.43
CA VAL A 24 35.74 13.58 20.68
C VAL A 24 34.25 13.43 21.01
N VAL A 25 33.81 12.25 21.46
CA VAL A 25 32.42 11.99 21.87
C VAL A 25 32.11 12.73 23.17
N GLU A 26 33.02 12.66 24.15
CA GLU A 26 32.94 13.38 25.42
C GLU A 26 33.05 14.90 25.22
N LEU A 27 33.87 15.34 24.25
CA LEU A 27 33.91 16.73 23.84
C LEU A 27 32.54 17.19 23.31
N GLY A 28 31.93 16.43 22.39
CA GLY A 28 30.56 16.62 21.91
C GLY A 28 29.54 16.74 23.04
N ARG A 29 29.49 15.71 23.90
CA ARG A 29 28.62 15.61 25.07
C ARG A 29 28.74 16.80 26.01
N SER A 30 29.97 17.21 26.32
CA SER A 30 30.22 18.25 27.34
C SER A 30 29.70 19.63 26.96
N TRP A 31 29.56 19.93 25.67
CA TRP A 31 29.07 21.22 25.15
C TRP A 31 27.60 21.20 24.71
N LYS A 32 26.87 20.13 25.03
CA LYS A 32 25.46 19.97 24.68
C LYS A 32 24.59 21.04 25.34
N VAL A 33 23.67 21.64 24.57
CA VAL A 33 22.66 22.59 25.06
C VAL A 33 21.31 21.88 25.10
N THR A 34 20.59 21.95 26.22
CA THR A 34 19.26 21.33 26.38
C THR A 34 18.16 22.38 26.14
N SER A 35 17.59 22.43 24.94
CA SER A 35 16.30 23.08 24.69
C SER A 35 15.15 22.09 24.93
N GLY A 36 13.98 22.58 25.34
CA GLY A 36 12.88 21.82 25.97
C GLY A 36 12.24 20.65 25.20
N SER A 37 12.74 20.25 24.04
CA SER A 37 12.44 18.96 23.41
C SER A 37 13.52 17.95 23.82
N GLY A 38 13.24 17.12 24.82
CA GLY A 38 14.21 16.25 25.51
C GLY A 38 14.91 15.16 24.69
N ARG A 39 15.17 15.31 23.39
CA ARG A 39 15.70 14.24 22.50
C ARG A 39 16.80 14.71 21.57
N CYS A 40 17.98 14.84 22.13
CA CYS A 40 19.21 14.84 21.36
C CYS A 40 20.07 13.72 21.95
N GLN A 41 20.35 12.65 21.20
CA GLN A 41 21.33 11.64 21.59
C GLN A 41 22.72 12.11 21.14
N ASP A 42 23.72 11.91 22.00
CA ASP A 42 25.12 12.27 21.78
C ASP A 42 26.00 11.03 21.55
N THR A 43 25.35 9.89 21.30
CA THR A 43 25.95 8.58 21.03
C THR A 43 25.18 7.87 19.92
N CYS A 44 25.87 7.09 19.10
CA CYS A 44 25.29 6.14 18.16
C CYS A 44 25.37 4.73 18.78
N ASP A 45 24.30 3.95 18.67
CA ASP A 45 24.32 2.52 19.03
C ASP A 45 25.00 1.72 17.90
N GLY A 46 26.19 1.16 18.17
CA GLY A 46 26.95 0.33 17.22
C GLY A 46 28.30 0.93 16.77
N ASP A 47 28.79 0.53 15.59
CA ASP A 47 30.14 0.90 15.08
C ASP A 47 30.18 2.28 14.40
N CYS A 48 29.08 3.06 14.47
CA CYS A 48 28.97 4.44 13.98
C CYS A 48 29.48 4.66 12.53
N GLY A 49 29.28 3.69 11.65
CA GLY A 49 29.73 3.78 10.26
C GLY A 49 31.25 3.65 10.07
N ARG A 50 31.99 3.11 11.05
CA ARG A 50 33.42 2.81 10.88
C ARG A 50 33.63 1.84 9.71
N CYS A 51 34.57 2.19 8.85
CA CYS A 51 34.90 1.38 7.69
C CYS A 51 35.44 0.02 8.09
N LYS A 52 34.92 -1.03 7.46
CA LYS A 52 35.62 -2.31 7.38
C LYS A 52 36.84 -2.17 6.47
N TRP A 53 37.89 -2.96 6.71
CA TRP A 53 39.17 -2.84 6.01
C TRP A 53 39.05 -3.02 4.48
N ASP A 54 38.10 -3.83 4.02
CA ASP A 54 37.75 -4.08 2.63
C ASP A 54 37.10 -2.87 1.93
N GLN A 55 36.43 -1.99 2.68
CA GLN A 55 35.82 -0.76 2.17
C GLN A 55 36.80 0.43 2.12
N VAL A 56 37.78 0.47 3.02
CA VAL A 56 38.79 1.55 3.05
C VAL A 56 39.63 1.59 1.77
N VAL A 57 39.99 0.42 1.24
CA VAL A 57 40.88 0.28 0.08
C VAL A 57 40.28 0.92 -1.18
N PRO A 58 39.04 0.61 -1.61
CA PRO A 58 38.44 1.24 -2.79
C PRO A 58 38.23 2.75 -2.61
N TYR A 59 37.85 3.23 -1.43
CA TYR A 59 37.66 4.68 -1.20
C TYR A 59 38.97 5.49 -1.18
N LYS A 60 40.12 4.84 -0.97
CA LYS A 60 41.44 5.48 -1.12
C LYS A 60 41.87 5.68 -2.57
N ALA A 61 41.19 5.05 -3.54
CA ALA A 61 41.56 5.19 -4.94
C ALA A 61 41.40 6.64 -5.43
N GLU A 62 42.12 7.00 -6.50
CA GLU A 62 42.09 8.35 -7.09
C GLU A 62 40.70 8.75 -7.61
N SER A 63 39.85 7.78 -7.97
CA SER A 63 38.46 8.02 -8.36
C SER A 63 37.49 8.31 -7.20
N TRP A 64 37.98 8.26 -5.95
CA TRP A 64 37.23 8.52 -4.71
C TRP A 64 37.95 9.56 -3.86
N CYS A 65 38.21 9.30 -2.58
CA CYS A 65 38.88 10.24 -1.68
C CYS A 65 40.34 10.49 -2.05
N GLY A 66 40.97 9.60 -2.82
CA GLY A 66 42.36 9.74 -3.24
C GLY A 66 42.63 10.97 -4.11
N VAL A 67 41.60 11.51 -4.80
CA VAL A 67 41.69 12.73 -5.61
C VAL A 67 42.19 13.93 -4.80
N LEU A 68 41.85 13.99 -3.50
CA LEU A 68 42.25 15.07 -2.59
C LEU A 68 43.76 15.18 -2.40
N SER A 69 44.49 14.05 -2.52
CA SER A 69 45.93 13.97 -2.30
C SER A 69 46.73 13.64 -3.57
N GLN A 70 46.08 13.64 -4.73
CA GLN A 70 46.71 13.28 -6.00
C GLN A 70 47.74 14.34 -6.43
N HIS A 71 48.99 13.92 -6.65
CA HIS A 71 50.10 14.84 -6.93
C HIS A 71 49.92 15.69 -8.19
N SER A 72 49.28 15.13 -9.22
CA SER A 72 48.92 15.81 -10.47
C SER A 72 47.40 15.89 -10.65
N GLY A 73 46.69 16.09 -9.53
CA GLY A 73 45.23 16.19 -9.49
C GLY A 73 44.73 17.64 -9.39
N PRO A 74 43.40 17.82 -9.36
CA PRO A 74 42.80 19.15 -9.45
C PRO A 74 43.09 20.05 -8.24
N PHE A 75 43.47 19.44 -7.11
CA PHE A 75 43.81 20.13 -5.87
C PHE A 75 45.31 20.30 -5.62
N GLN A 76 46.19 20.00 -6.59
CA GLN A 76 47.65 20.02 -6.38
C GLN A 76 48.18 21.35 -5.81
N LEU A 77 47.58 22.47 -6.22
CA LEU A 77 47.97 23.81 -5.78
C LEU A 77 47.58 24.08 -4.32
N CYS A 78 46.65 23.28 -3.78
CA CYS A 78 46.13 23.42 -2.43
C CYS A 78 47.01 22.76 -1.37
N HIS A 79 47.70 21.67 -1.71
CA HIS A 79 48.37 20.79 -0.75
C HIS A 79 49.42 21.50 0.10
N GLY A 80 50.05 22.54 -0.43
CA GLY A 80 51.04 23.35 0.28
C GLY A 80 50.42 24.30 1.32
N ALA A 81 49.16 24.68 1.16
CA ALA A 81 48.43 25.55 2.07
C ALA A 81 47.56 24.77 3.07
N ILE A 82 46.98 23.65 2.65
CA ILE A 82 46.06 22.83 3.45
C ILE A 82 46.43 21.36 3.30
N ASN A 83 46.69 20.69 4.43
CA ASN A 83 47.06 19.28 4.45
C ASN A 83 45.87 18.38 4.05
N PRO A 84 45.93 17.67 2.90
CA PRO A 84 44.80 16.88 2.41
C PRO A 84 44.52 15.62 3.24
N ASN A 85 45.48 15.14 4.05
CA ASN A 85 45.35 13.85 4.74
C ASN A 85 44.17 13.79 5.71
N VAL A 86 43.83 14.90 6.36
CA VAL A 86 42.68 14.98 7.27
C VAL A 86 41.38 14.83 6.48
N TYR A 87 41.27 15.50 5.33
CA TYR A 87 40.11 15.44 4.45
C TYR A 87 39.96 14.08 3.79
N VAL A 88 41.06 13.43 3.38
CA VAL A 88 41.04 12.05 2.87
C VAL A 88 40.49 11.09 3.93
N LYS A 89 40.96 11.22 5.18
CA LYS A 89 40.51 10.36 6.28
C LYS A 89 39.02 10.57 6.59
N ASN A 90 38.58 11.83 6.63
CA ASN A 90 37.18 12.17 6.86
C ASN A 90 36.30 11.71 5.70
N CYS A 91 36.72 11.92 4.45
CA CYS A 91 36.03 11.44 3.25
C CYS A 91 35.80 9.93 3.28
N ILE A 92 36.81 9.15 3.64
CA ILE A 92 36.67 7.70 3.76
C ILE A 92 35.66 7.35 4.86
N HIS A 93 35.74 8.02 6.01
CA HIS A 93 34.80 7.80 7.11
C HIS A 93 33.36 8.14 6.72
N ASP A 94 33.15 9.29 6.07
CA ASP A 94 31.84 9.76 5.63
C ASP A 94 31.26 8.81 4.57
N LEU A 95 32.07 8.34 3.62
CA LEU A 95 31.64 7.35 2.64
C LEU A 95 31.26 6.02 3.29
N CYS A 96 31.97 5.57 4.31
CA CYS A 96 31.59 4.35 5.02
C CYS A 96 30.28 4.52 5.80
N ALA A 97 30.09 5.67 6.46
CA ALA A 97 28.85 5.99 7.16
C ALA A 97 27.65 6.12 6.21
N HIS A 98 27.88 6.50 4.95
CA HIS A 98 26.84 6.74 3.95
C HIS A 98 26.88 5.74 2.78
N GLY A 99 27.43 4.54 2.98
CA GLY A 99 27.36 3.44 2.00
C GLY A 99 28.02 3.72 0.64
N GLY A 100 29.01 4.62 0.59
CA GLY A 100 29.73 4.97 -0.64
C GLY A 100 29.01 5.98 -1.53
N HIS A 101 28.01 6.68 -1.00
CA HIS A 101 27.19 7.58 -1.79
C HIS A 101 28.02 8.68 -2.46
N ARG A 102 27.82 8.87 -3.77
CA ARG A 102 28.59 9.85 -4.54
C ARG A 102 28.37 11.27 -4.04
N THR A 103 27.15 11.64 -3.60
CA THR A 103 26.92 12.98 -3.05
C THR A 103 27.70 13.22 -1.76
N THR A 104 27.93 12.19 -0.94
CA THR A 104 28.79 12.28 0.25
C THR A 104 30.24 12.52 -0.16
N LEU A 105 30.77 11.78 -1.15
CA LEU A 105 32.08 12.08 -1.74
C LEU A 105 32.12 13.55 -2.18
N CYS A 106 31.15 13.99 -2.98
CA CYS A 106 31.15 15.33 -3.54
C CYS A 106 31.07 16.41 -2.46
N ARG A 107 30.31 16.22 -1.37
CA ARG A 107 30.28 17.15 -0.23
C ARG A 107 31.62 17.21 0.50
N THR A 108 32.28 16.07 0.72
CA THR A 108 33.59 16.08 1.39
C THR A 108 34.69 16.66 0.49
N LEU A 109 34.62 16.43 -0.82
CA LEU A 109 35.50 17.09 -1.79
C LEU A 109 35.24 18.60 -1.86
N GLN A 110 33.97 19.01 -1.81
CA GLN A 110 33.56 20.41 -1.76
C GLN A 110 34.18 21.12 -0.55
N ALA A 111 34.14 20.53 0.64
CA ALA A 111 34.71 21.15 1.83
C ALA A 111 36.20 21.48 1.66
N TYR A 112 36.98 20.59 1.03
CA TYR A 112 38.38 20.87 0.73
C TYR A 112 38.55 21.92 -0.36
N ALA A 113 37.67 21.92 -1.37
CA ALA A 113 37.63 22.94 -2.42
C ALA A 113 37.36 24.34 -1.84
N ASP A 114 36.38 24.46 -0.95
CA ASP A 114 35.96 25.69 -0.30
C ASP A 114 37.09 26.28 0.54
N ASP A 115 37.71 25.47 1.40
CA ASP A 115 38.84 25.92 2.23
C ASP A 115 40.03 26.35 1.34
N CYS A 116 40.23 25.69 0.20
CA CYS A 116 41.24 26.08 -0.78
C CYS A 116 40.98 27.45 -1.38
N GLN A 117 39.75 27.69 -1.80
CA GLN A 117 39.31 28.95 -2.40
C GLN A 117 39.27 30.09 -1.38
N GLU A 118 38.99 29.80 -0.11
CA GLU A 118 39.10 30.76 1.00
C GLU A 118 40.56 31.25 1.18
N LYS A 119 41.55 30.41 0.88
CA LYS A 119 42.97 30.81 0.81
C LYS A 119 43.32 31.57 -0.48
N GLY A 120 42.35 31.82 -1.36
CA GLY A 120 42.54 32.50 -2.65
C GLY A 120 43.24 31.62 -3.69
N ILE A 121 43.25 30.30 -3.51
CA ILE A 121 43.88 29.36 -4.45
C ILE A 121 42.88 28.99 -5.53
N ASN A 122 43.24 29.21 -6.79
CA ASN A 122 42.41 28.80 -7.92
C ASN A 122 42.64 27.30 -8.20
N ILE A 123 41.61 26.49 -8.00
CA ILE A 123 41.61 25.06 -8.25
C ILE A 123 41.06 24.76 -9.65
N SER A 124 41.60 23.74 -10.32
CA SER A 124 41.08 23.30 -11.62
C SER A 124 39.78 22.50 -11.46
N ASP A 125 39.10 22.20 -12.57
CA ASP A 125 37.82 21.47 -12.58
C ASP A 125 37.93 20.07 -11.95
N TRP A 126 37.64 20.03 -10.66
CA TRP A 126 37.61 18.82 -9.86
C TRP A 126 36.28 18.09 -10.00
N ARG A 127 35.20 18.78 -10.36
CA ARG A 127 33.85 18.21 -10.45
C ARG A 127 33.74 17.22 -11.58
N THR A 128 34.22 17.56 -12.77
CA THR A 128 34.27 16.61 -13.88
C THR A 128 35.20 15.44 -13.57
N THR A 129 36.36 15.73 -12.98
CA THR A 129 37.38 14.73 -12.63
C THR A 129 36.89 13.71 -11.60
N ALA A 130 36.13 14.14 -10.59
CA ALA A 130 35.60 13.27 -9.53
C ALA A 130 34.22 12.66 -9.85
N GLY A 131 33.61 13.01 -10.98
CA GLY A 131 32.23 12.63 -11.30
C GLY A 131 31.22 13.24 -10.31
N CYS A 132 31.43 14.52 -9.99
CA CYS A 132 30.65 15.34 -9.06
C CYS A 132 30.04 16.56 -9.76
N PRO A 133 29.22 16.38 -10.82
CA PRO A 133 28.65 17.51 -11.54
C PRO A 133 27.77 18.36 -10.61
N LEU A 134 27.91 19.68 -10.69
CA LEU A 134 26.99 20.60 -10.05
C LEU A 134 25.81 20.82 -11.00
N ILE A 135 24.63 20.35 -10.61
CA ILE A 135 23.41 20.60 -11.38
C ILE A 135 23.03 22.06 -11.12
N CYS A 136 23.14 22.89 -12.15
CA CYS A 136 22.79 24.29 -12.06
C CYS A 136 21.30 24.51 -12.33
N PRO A 137 20.67 25.47 -11.64
CA PRO A 137 19.31 25.89 -11.94
C PRO A 137 19.11 26.23 -13.43
N PRO A 138 17.88 26.14 -13.97
CA PRO A 138 17.59 26.62 -15.32
C PRO A 138 18.12 28.04 -15.55
N ASN A 139 18.68 28.27 -16.74
CA ASN A 139 19.32 29.53 -17.14
C ASN A 139 20.53 29.94 -16.27
N SER A 140 21.31 28.96 -15.84
CA SER A 140 22.59 29.21 -15.18
C SER A 140 23.63 28.20 -15.60
N THR A 141 24.89 28.62 -15.51
CA THR A 141 26.04 27.85 -15.95
C THR A 141 27.02 27.63 -14.82
N TYR A 142 27.57 26.42 -14.79
CA TYR A 142 28.58 26.02 -13.82
C TYR A 142 29.91 26.74 -14.09
N THR A 143 30.56 27.24 -13.03
CA THR A 143 31.93 27.73 -13.09
C THR A 143 32.71 27.39 -11.81
N THR A 144 33.99 27.03 -11.99
CA THR A 144 34.91 26.80 -10.88
C THR A 144 35.30 28.09 -10.14
N CYS A 145 34.97 29.26 -10.69
CA CYS A 145 35.35 30.55 -10.16
C CYS A 145 34.27 31.59 -10.49
N GLY A 146 33.16 31.55 -9.75
CA GLY A 146 32.06 32.50 -9.80
C GLY A 146 32.16 33.61 -8.74
N PRO A 147 31.42 34.71 -8.88
CA PRO A 147 31.41 35.80 -7.92
C PRO A 147 30.78 35.35 -6.58
N THR A 148 31.39 35.75 -5.47
CA THR A 148 30.86 35.53 -4.11
C THR A 148 29.56 36.28 -3.84
N CYS A 149 29.32 37.39 -4.55
CA CYS A 149 28.07 38.12 -4.55
C CYS A 149 27.49 38.15 -5.96
N PRO A 150 26.71 37.12 -6.38
CA PRO A 150 26.04 37.15 -7.68
C PRO A 150 25.00 38.28 -7.72
N PRO A 151 24.66 38.81 -8.91
CA PRO A 151 23.53 39.72 -9.06
C PRO A 151 22.23 39.08 -8.55
N THR A 152 21.51 39.77 -7.67
CA THR A 152 20.22 39.29 -7.13
C THR A 152 19.12 40.32 -7.31
N CYS A 153 17.86 39.90 -7.14
CA CYS A 153 16.72 40.80 -7.19
C CYS A 153 16.67 41.86 -6.06
N ASN A 154 17.47 41.70 -4.99
CA ASN A 154 17.57 42.67 -3.89
C ASN A 154 18.81 43.58 -4.04
N ILE A 155 18.82 44.37 -5.13
CA ILE A 155 19.91 45.31 -5.47
C ILE A 155 20.25 46.29 -4.31
N PRO A 156 19.29 46.83 -3.52
CA PRO A 156 19.61 47.72 -2.41
C PRO A 156 20.33 47.04 -1.23
N ALA A 157 20.17 45.72 -1.03
CA ALA A 157 20.84 44.96 0.03
C ALA A 157 22.30 44.60 -0.32
N MET A 158 22.71 44.76 -1.58
CA MET A 158 24.12 44.68 -2.00
C MET A 158 24.89 45.87 -1.41
N ARG A 159 25.34 45.72 -0.16
CA ARG A 159 26.27 46.66 0.48
C ARG A 159 27.54 46.78 -0.38
N SER A 160 28.12 47.98 -0.35
CA SER A 160 29.38 48.36 -0.99
C SER A 160 30.61 47.48 -0.64
N SER A 161 30.48 46.47 0.22
CA SER A 161 31.54 45.50 0.56
C SER A 161 31.80 44.44 -0.51
N CYS A 162 30.83 44.16 -1.40
CA CYS A 162 31.00 43.18 -2.49
C CYS A 162 31.85 43.72 -3.65
N ALA A 163 32.09 45.04 -3.74
CA ALA A 163 32.88 45.65 -4.81
C ALA A 163 34.40 45.41 -4.68
N THR A 164 34.86 44.84 -3.55
CA THR A 164 36.29 44.71 -3.20
C THR A 164 36.79 43.29 -3.04
N THR A 165 35.93 42.26 -3.10
CA THR A 165 36.33 40.86 -2.93
C THR A 165 36.73 40.24 -4.26
N THR A 166 38.03 39.92 -4.39
CA THR A 166 38.61 39.17 -5.53
C THR A 166 38.56 37.64 -5.34
N THR A 167 37.96 37.17 -4.25
CA THR A 167 37.78 35.74 -3.98
C THR A 167 36.59 35.21 -4.77
N CYS A 168 36.84 34.19 -5.60
CA CYS A 168 35.81 33.48 -6.34
C CYS A 168 35.52 32.13 -5.68
N VAL A 169 34.29 31.66 -5.86
CA VAL A 169 33.80 30.39 -5.33
C VAL A 169 33.32 29.50 -6.45
N ASP A 170 33.52 28.20 -6.30
CA ASP A 170 32.97 27.18 -7.18
C ASP A 170 31.44 27.16 -7.06
N THR A 171 30.71 27.62 -8.09
CA THR A 171 29.26 27.83 -8.01
C THR A 171 28.58 27.85 -9.39
N CYS A 172 27.25 27.83 -9.39
CA CYS A 172 26.43 28.15 -10.56
C CYS A 172 26.25 29.67 -10.66
N VAL A 173 26.42 30.21 -11.86
CA VAL A 173 26.26 31.63 -12.14
C VAL A 173 25.15 31.79 -13.15
N CYS A 174 24.23 32.71 -12.89
CA CYS A 174 23.15 33.02 -13.83
C CYS A 174 23.72 33.43 -15.19
N ASP A 175 23.07 32.98 -16.26
CA ASP A 175 23.46 33.35 -17.61
C ASP A 175 23.32 34.86 -17.82
N GLU A 176 24.04 35.38 -18.81
CA GLU A 176 24.16 36.82 -19.02
C GLU A 176 22.79 37.51 -19.14
N GLY A 177 22.58 38.55 -18.32
CA GLY A 177 21.34 39.33 -18.29
C GLY A 177 20.30 38.86 -17.27
N LEU A 178 20.55 37.77 -16.54
CA LEU A 178 19.66 37.24 -15.49
C LEU A 178 20.20 37.55 -14.08
N VAL A 179 19.31 37.47 -13.10
CA VAL A 179 19.61 37.68 -11.67
C VAL A 179 19.08 36.50 -10.86
N LEU A 180 19.77 36.20 -9.76
CA LEU A 180 19.41 35.11 -8.87
C LEU A 180 18.28 35.54 -7.92
N ASP A 181 17.19 34.77 -7.91
CA ASP A 181 16.08 34.90 -6.96
C ASP A 181 15.63 33.51 -6.52
N ALA A 182 15.58 33.27 -5.20
CA ALA A 182 15.18 31.98 -4.61
C ALA A 182 15.76 30.73 -5.32
N ASN A 183 17.07 30.74 -5.62
CA ASN A 183 17.80 29.67 -6.32
C ASN A 183 17.43 29.46 -7.81
N THR A 184 16.77 30.44 -8.44
CA THR A 184 16.41 30.42 -9.86
C THR A 184 16.95 31.67 -10.55
N CYS A 185 17.43 31.54 -11.78
CA CYS A 185 17.92 32.67 -12.56
C CYS A 185 16.78 33.22 -13.42
N ILE A 186 16.31 34.40 -13.02
CA ILE A 186 15.16 35.06 -13.63
C ILE A 186 15.57 36.38 -14.29
N PRO A 187 14.83 36.85 -15.30
CA PRO A 187 15.00 38.20 -15.81
C PRO A 187 14.86 39.23 -14.68
N PRO A 188 15.62 40.34 -14.70
CA PRO A 188 15.42 41.43 -13.74
C PRO A 188 13.99 42.01 -13.78
N SER A 189 13.29 41.84 -14.89
CA SER A 189 11.86 42.17 -15.02
C SER A 189 10.96 41.29 -14.17
N ASP A 190 11.41 40.14 -13.68
CA ASP A 190 10.56 39.21 -12.96
C ASP A 190 10.84 39.26 -11.45
N CYS A 191 11.79 40.12 -11.04
CA CYS A 191 12.06 40.42 -9.65
C CYS A 191 10.84 40.99 -8.94
N GLY A 192 10.69 40.53 -7.70
CA GLY A 192 9.72 41.03 -6.73
C GLY A 192 9.99 42.44 -6.21
N CYS A 193 9.35 42.77 -5.09
CA CYS A 193 9.37 44.07 -4.45
C CYS A 193 10.26 44.03 -3.21
N VAL A 194 10.99 45.12 -2.94
CA VAL A 194 11.70 45.29 -1.66
C VAL A 194 10.84 46.11 -0.70
N PHE A 195 10.51 45.55 0.46
CA PHE A 195 9.77 46.23 1.52
C PHE A 195 10.42 45.96 2.88
N GLY A 196 10.67 47.02 3.66
CA GLY A 196 11.35 46.88 4.96
C GLY A 196 12.78 46.29 4.89
N GLY A 197 13.40 46.24 3.69
CA GLY A 197 14.70 45.60 3.45
C GLY A 197 14.62 44.11 3.07
N LEU A 198 13.43 43.52 3.10
CA LEU A 198 13.15 42.15 2.66
C LEU A 198 12.64 42.14 1.22
N LEU A 199 12.96 41.08 0.47
CA LEU A 199 12.49 40.86 -0.90
C LEU A 199 11.27 39.94 -0.84
N TYR A 200 10.18 40.35 -1.51
CA TYR A 200 8.93 39.61 -1.63
C TYR A 200 8.65 39.37 -3.11
N GLY A 201 8.29 38.14 -3.51
CA GLY A 201 8.01 37.78 -4.89
C GLY A 201 6.80 38.54 -5.47
N LEU A 202 6.71 38.64 -6.80
CA LEU A 202 5.56 39.29 -7.46
C LEU A 202 4.25 38.56 -7.09
N GLY A 203 3.27 39.32 -6.61
CA GLY A 203 2.00 38.78 -6.12
C GLY A 203 2.03 38.23 -4.69
N GLU A 204 3.20 38.17 -4.04
CA GLU A 204 3.31 37.67 -2.67
C GLU A 204 2.58 38.60 -1.69
N GLU A 205 1.70 38.02 -0.88
CA GLU A 205 1.02 38.72 0.21
C GLU A 205 1.75 38.52 1.55
N PHE A 206 1.94 39.59 2.31
CA PHE A 206 2.65 39.57 3.59
C PHE A 206 2.11 40.62 4.57
N TRP A 207 2.49 40.52 5.84
CA TRP A 207 2.18 41.53 6.85
C TRP A 207 3.25 42.63 6.85
N GLY A 208 2.83 43.89 6.65
CA GLY A 208 3.71 45.05 6.57
C GLY A 208 4.14 45.60 7.93
N ASP A 209 3.52 45.12 9.01
CA ASP A 209 3.74 45.55 10.38
C ASP A 209 3.76 44.34 11.33
N PRO A 210 4.43 44.42 12.50
CA PRO A 210 4.52 43.31 13.46
C PRO A 210 3.21 43.00 14.20
N THR A 211 2.14 43.80 14.01
CA THR A 211 0.86 43.64 14.71
C THR A 211 -0.27 43.14 13.80
N CYS A 212 0.05 42.72 12.57
CA CYS A 212 -0.90 42.25 11.57
C CYS A 212 -2.06 43.24 11.32
N THR A 213 -1.74 44.54 11.26
CA THR A 213 -2.72 45.61 10.99
C THR A 213 -2.68 46.12 9.55
N GLN A 214 -1.65 45.72 8.81
CA GLN A 214 -1.37 46.16 7.46
C GLN A 214 -0.99 44.94 6.61
N ARG A 215 -1.86 44.56 5.67
CA ARG A 215 -1.58 43.49 4.72
C ARG A 215 -1.10 44.10 3.41
N CYS A 216 0.06 43.66 2.95
CA CYS A 216 0.71 44.14 1.74
C CYS A 216 0.74 43.04 0.68
N VAL A 217 0.71 43.44 -0.58
CA VAL A 217 1.00 42.57 -1.71
C VAL A 217 2.10 43.22 -2.54
N CYS A 218 3.07 42.44 -3.02
CA CYS A 218 4.00 42.93 -4.02
C CYS A 218 3.28 43.04 -5.37
N ASP A 219 2.91 44.26 -5.75
CA ASP A 219 2.09 44.51 -6.94
C ASP A 219 2.90 44.32 -8.23
N ALA A 220 2.39 43.49 -9.15
CA ALA A 220 3.10 43.14 -10.37
C ALA A 220 3.26 44.30 -11.36
N GLU A 221 2.32 45.24 -11.37
CA GLU A 221 2.36 46.40 -12.26
C GLU A 221 3.28 47.50 -11.72
N GLN A 222 3.11 47.84 -10.44
CA GLN A 222 3.85 48.91 -9.77
C GLN A 222 5.22 48.49 -9.28
N ARG A 223 5.48 47.18 -9.16
CA ARG A 223 6.72 46.59 -8.62
C ARG A 223 7.09 47.15 -7.24
N GLN A 224 6.06 47.43 -6.45
CA GLN A 224 6.18 47.95 -5.10
C GLN A 224 5.16 47.25 -4.22
N ALA A 225 5.46 47.18 -2.93
CA ALA A 225 4.50 46.69 -1.96
C ALA A 225 3.33 47.67 -1.83
N VAL A 226 2.14 47.20 -2.17
CA VAL A 226 0.89 47.94 -2.00
C VAL A 226 0.18 47.38 -0.77
N CYS A 227 -0.01 48.24 0.22
CA CYS A 227 -0.53 47.84 1.52
C CYS A 227 -1.95 48.36 1.76
N ARG A 228 -2.79 47.50 2.35
CA ARG A 228 -4.15 47.79 2.82
C ARG A 228 -4.27 47.55 4.32
N ASN A 229 -5.16 48.28 4.99
CA ASN A 229 -5.48 47.98 6.38
C ASN A 229 -6.17 46.60 6.46
N SER A 230 -5.76 45.80 7.44
CA SER A 230 -6.29 44.47 7.71
C SER A 230 -6.22 44.21 9.21
N SER A 231 -6.82 43.13 9.70
CA SER A 231 -6.69 42.67 11.08
C SER A 231 -6.92 41.17 11.13
N CYS A 232 -6.37 40.50 12.14
CA CYS A 232 -6.73 39.12 12.44
C CYS A 232 -8.23 39.00 12.77
N GLY A 233 -8.79 37.81 12.57
CA GLY A 233 -10.16 37.49 12.97
C GLY A 233 -10.39 37.64 14.47
N ALA A 234 -11.66 37.68 14.89
CA ALA A 234 -12.02 37.81 16.31
C ALA A 234 -11.39 36.71 17.19
N GLU A 235 -11.26 35.49 16.66
CA GLU A 235 -10.70 34.32 17.34
C GLU A 235 -9.23 34.03 16.99
N GLU A 236 -8.56 35.00 16.37
CA GLU A 236 -7.16 34.91 16.00
C GLU A 236 -6.33 36.00 16.68
N GLU A 237 -5.06 35.72 16.90
CA GLU A 237 -4.08 36.70 17.35
C GLU A 237 -2.87 36.75 16.42
N CYS A 238 -2.31 37.94 16.25
CA CYS A 238 -1.08 38.12 15.50
C CYS A 238 0.09 37.62 16.33
N ARG A 239 0.76 36.57 15.87
CA ARG A 239 2.00 36.06 16.48
C ARG A 239 2.94 35.52 15.43
N VAL A 240 4.14 35.12 15.86
CA VAL A 240 5.14 34.49 15.01
C VAL A 240 5.26 33.03 15.44
N GLU A 241 4.85 32.09 14.60
CA GLU A 241 5.06 30.66 14.79
C GLU A 241 6.08 30.16 13.76
N GLU A 242 7.12 29.46 14.21
CA GLU A 242 8.21 28.95 13.37
C GLU A 242 8.88 30.00 12.47
N GLY A 243 8.89 31.27 12.90
CA GLY A 243 9.49 32.37 12.14
C GLY A 243 8.56 32.99 11.09
N ILE A 244 7.34 32.47 10.93
CA ILE A 244 6.31 33.01 10.05
C ILE A 244 5.37 33.89 10.87
N GLN A 245 5.19 35.14 10.45
CA GLN A 245 4.22 36.03 11.06
C GLN A 245 2.85 35.81 10.43
N GLY A 246 1.84 35.59 11.28
CA GLY A 246 0.48 35.28 10.82
C GLY A 246 -0.57 35.57 11.87
N CYS A 247 -1.83 35.44 11.45
CA CYS A 247 -2.96 35.37 12.36
C CYS A 247 -3.18 33.90 12.70
N TYR A 248 -2.99 33.56 13.97
CA TYR A 248 -3.10 32.19 14.44
C TYR A 248 -4.26 32.07 15.44
N PRO A 249 -4.92 30.91 15.53
CA PRO A 249 -6.04 30.73 16.44
C PRO A 249 -5.64 30.97 17.90
N LYS A 250 -6.49 31.69 18.65
CA LYS A 250 -6.35 31.89 20.10
C LYS A 250 -6.63 30.61 20.87
N VAL A 251 -7.59 29.82 20.37
CA VAL A 251 -8.05 28.57 20.96
C VAL A 251 -8.12 27.50 19.87
N LEU A 252 -7.74 26.28 20.21
CA LEU A 252 -7.89 25.08 19.39
C LEU A 252 -8.83 24.11 20.11
N GLY A 253 -9.84 23.63 19.40
CA GLY A 253 -10.68 22.52 19.87
C GLY A 253 -10.05 21.21 19.46
N VAL A 254 -9.95 20.25 20.39
CA VAL A 254 -9.43 18.90 20.11
C VAL A 254 -10.45 17.84 20.51
N CYS A 255 -10.97 17.13 19.53
CA CYS A 255 -11.81 15.95 19.71
C CYS A 255 -11.01 14.69 19.41
N SER A 256 -11.32 13.58 20.10
CA SER A 256 -10.62 12.30 19.89
C SER A 256 -11.54 11.10 20.04
N ALA A 257 -11.28 10.04 19.28
CA ALA A 257 -11.81 8.71 19.54
C ALA A 257 -10.66 7.71 19.69
N VAL A 258 -10.79 6.81 20.67
CA VAL A 258 -9.81 5.77 20.99
C VAL A 258 -10.50 4.41 20.97
N GLY A 259 -9.88 3.50 20.24
CA GLY A 259 -10.46 2.21 19.91
C GLY A 259 -11.79 2.34 19.17
N ALA A 260 -12.65 1.34 19.27
CA ALA A 260 -13.97 1.35 18.63
C ALA A 260 -15.07 1.97 19.50
N THR A 261 -14.74 2.50 20.69
CA THR A 261 -15.77 2.72 21.72
C THR A 261 -15.65 4.02 22.52
N HIS A 262 -14.46 4.58 22.72
CA HIS A 262 -14.26 5.74 23.60
C HIS A 262 -14.20 7.03 22.80
N TYR A 263 -15.03 8.00 23.15
CA TYR A 263 -15.10 9.31 22.50
C TYR A 263 -14.87 10.43 23.51
N LYS A 264 -14.22 11.50 23.06
CA LYS A 264 -14.07 12.76 23.79
C LYS A 264 -14.35 13.92 22.83
N THR A 265 -15.32 14.75 23.18
CA THR A 265 -15.77 15.90 22.38
C THR A 265 -14.79 17.07 22.46
N PHE A 266 -15.02 18.11 21.67
CA PHE A 266 -14.20 19.33 21.69
C PHE A 266 -14.21 20.04 23.05
N ASP A 267 -15.34 20.01 23.76
CA ASP A 267 -15.50 20.67 25.07
C ASP A 267 -15.19 19.74 26.25
N GLY A 268 -14.81 18.49 25.95
CA GLY A 268 -14.26 17.54 26.90
C GLY A 268 -15.25 16.52 27.48
N GLU A 269 -16.49 16.51 27.02
CA GLU A 269 -17.46 15.46 27.35
C GLU A 269 -16.95 14.11 26.86
N ARG A 270 -17.07 13.08 27.72
CA ARG A 270 -16.59 11.73 27.44
C ARG A 270 -17.73 10.74 27.46
N PHE A 271 -17.80 9.91 26.44
CA PHE A 271 -18.83 8.89 26.35
C PHE A 271 -18.34 7.63 25.67
N ILE A 272 -19.10 6.56 25.87
CA ILE A 272 -18.83 5.25 25.27
C ILE A 272 -19.97 4.94 24.31
N PHE A 273 -19.64 4.62 23.07
CA PHE A 273 -20.60 4.28 22.03
C PHE A 273 -20.03 3.15 21.16
N GLN A 274 -20.78 2.06 20.94
CA GLN A 274 -20.27 0.83 20.33
C GLN A 274 -20.81 0.57 18.91
N GLY A 275 -20.99 1.64 18.13
CA GLY A 275 -21.49 1.53 16.76
C GLY A 275 -20.44 1.01 15.78
N THR A 276 -20.85 0.22 14.78
CA THR A 276 -19.95 -0.27 13.69
C THR A 276 -20.25 0.32 12.31
N CYS A 277 -21.22 1.23 12.22
CA CYS A 277 -21.55 1.98 11.01
C CYS A 277 -20.49 3.05 10.69
N VAL A 278 -20.74 3.82 9.63
CA VAL A 278 -20.03 5.05 9.34
C VAL A 278 -20.75 6.21 10.06
N TYR A 279 -20.03 6.91 10.91
CA TYR A 279 -20.56 8.02 11.72
C TYR A 279 -19.90 9.34 11.35
N LEU A 280 -20.68 10.42 11.44
CA LEU A 280 -20.15 11.78 11.37
C LEU A 280 -19.43 12.06 12.68
N PHE A 281 -18.10 12.06 12.64
CA PHE A 281 -17.25 12.34 13.79
C PHE A 281 -17.27 13.84 14.11
N ALA A 282 -16.90 14.66 13.13
CA ALA A 282 -16.99 16.11 13.19
C ALA A 282 -17.28 16.68 11.79
N GLY A 283 -18.07 17.74 11.69
CA GLY A 283 -18.24 18.47 10.45
C GLY A 283 -18.86 19.83 10.65
N LEU A 284 -18.79 20.67 9.62
CA LEU A 284 -19.49 21.95 9.59
C LEU A 284 -20.97 21.69 9.32
N CYS A 285 -21.85 22.21 10.19
CA CYS A 285 -23.28 21.96 10.14
C CYS A 285 -24.12 23.24 10.09
N GLU A 286 -23.59 24.35 10.58
CA GLU A 286 -24.14 25.67 10.32
C GLU A 286 -23.34 26.37 9.22
N ASP A 287 -24.01 26.69 8.11
CA ASP A 287 -23.41 27.40 6.99
C ASP A 287 -23.32 28.88 7.32
N THR A 288 -22.22 29.26 7.99
CA THR A 288 -21.84 30.67 8.17
C THR A 288 -20.97 31.10 7.00
N SER A 289 -21.21 32.30 6.45
CA SER A 289 -20.71 32.73 5.13
C SER A 289 -19.17 32.78 4.95
N ASN A 290 -18.39 32.45 5.97
CA ASN A 290 -16.93 32.60 5.99
C ASN A 290 -16.16 31.33 6.40
N LEU A 291 -16.81 30.20 6.72
CA LEU A 291 -16.14 28.96 7.12
C LEU A 291 -16.03 27.95 5.97
N VAL A 292 -14.93 27.21 5.94
CA VAL A 292 -14.73 26.14 4.95
C VAL A 292 -15.46 24.88 5.43
N GLY A 293 -16.34 24.35 4.57
CA GLY A 293 -17.05 23.11 4.84
C GLY A 293 -16.14 21.88 4.82
N PHE A 294 -16.24 21.05 5.86
CA PHE A 294 -15.55 19.77 5.94
C PHE A 294 -16.40 18.72 6.65
N GLN A 295 -16.08 17.44 6.43
CA GLN A 295 -16.60 16.32 7.20
C GLN A 295 -15.49 15.33 7.52
N VAL A 296 -15.42 14.89 8.76
CA VAL A 296 -14.61 13.76 9.23
C VAL A 296 -15.56 12.63 9.58
N LEU A 297 -15.41 11.51 8.90
CA LEU A 297 -16.20 10.31 9.09
C LEU A 297 -15.31 9.21 9.69
N VAL A 298 -15.85 8.46 10.63
CA VAL A 298 -15.16 7.32 11.26
C VAL A 298 -15.99 6.06 11.10
N GLN A 299 -15.30 4.96 10.80
CA GLN A 299 -15.88 3.63 10.73
C GLN A 299 -15.11 2.70 11.67
N ASN A 300 -15.82 2.13 12.65
CA ASN A 300 -15.24 1.17 13.58
C ASN A 300 -15.11 -0.22 12.94
N GLY A 301 -14.05 -0.96 13.30
CA GLY A 301 -13.70 -2.23 12.67
C GLY A 301 -14.55 -3.41 13.13
N ARG A 302 -14.81 -4.34 12.20
CA ARG A 302 -15.53 -5.59 12.45
C ARG A 302 -14.84 -6.74 11.71
N TRP A 303 -14.74 -7.91 12.36
CA TRP A 303 -14.28 -9.16 11.73
C TRP A 303 -15.33 -10.26 11.93
N GLY A 304 -16.05 -10.60 10.86
CA GLY A 304 -17.23 -11.47 10.96
C GLY A 304 -18.27 -10.86 11.88
N ASP A 305 -18.68 -11.58 12.93
CA ASP A 305 -19.63 -11.07 13.93
C ASP A 305 -19.00 -10.32 15.11
N ARG A 306 -17.66 -10.26 15.18
CA ARG A 306 -16.93 -9.70 16.31
C ARG A 306 -16.60 -8.22 16.07
N LEU A 307 -16.97 -7.36 17.01
CA LEU A 307 -16.45 -6.00 17.11
C LEU A 307 -14.94 -6.06 17.37
N LEU A 308 -14.17 -5.29 16.60
CA LEU A 308 -12.76 -5.06 16.88
C LEU A 308 -12.63 -3.88 17.85
N SER A 309 -11.54 -3.83 18.61
CA SER A 309 -11.17 -2.67 19.43
C SER A 309 -10.58 -1.52 18.61
N SER A 310 -10.69 -1.54 17.27
CA SER A 310 -9.93 -0.71 16.33
C SER A 310 -10.87 0.11 15.43
N ILE A 311 -10.43 1.29 15.00
CA ILE A 311 -11.08 2.09 13.95
C ILE A 311 -10.56 1.55 12.61
N ALA A 312 -11.45 1.21 11.68
CA ALA A 312 -11.06 0.64 10.39
C ALA A 312 -10.75 1.70 9.32
N VAL A 313 -11.57 2.75 9.26
CA VAL A 313 -11.43 3.78 8.22
C VAL A 313 -11.74 5.16 8.80
N VAL A 314 -10.89 6.13 8.47
CA VAL A 314 -11.14 7.55 8.67
C VAL A 314 -11.26 8.19 7.30
N THR A 315 -12.35 8.92 7.04
CA THR A 315 -12.57 9.63 5.78
C THR A 315 -12.70 11.13 6.04
N VAL A 316 -11.86 11.93 5.39
CA VAL A 316 -11.90 13.40 5.44
C VAL A 316 -12.41 13.91 4.10
N LYS A 317 -13.51 14.67 4.13
CA LYS A 317 -14.07 15.37 2.96
C LYS A 317 -13.83 16.86 3.12
N VAL A 318 -13.05 17.46 2.23
CA VAL A 318 -12.69 18.89 2.27
C VAL A 318 -12.25 19.33 0.87
N TYR A 319 -12.53 20.58 0.47
CA TYR A 319 -12.19 21.12 -0.85
C TYR A 319 -12.55 20.23 -2.04
N ASN A 320 -13.73 19.58 -1.98
CA ASN A 320 -14.20 18.63 -2.98
C ASN A 320 -13.26 17.42 -3.19
N LYS A 321 -12.43 17.10 -2.20
CA LYS A 321 -11.59 15.90 -2.11
C LYS A 321 -12.14 14.95 -1.06
N THR A 322 -12.10 13.66 -1.37
CA THR A 322 -12.39 12.59 -0.40
C THR A 322 -11.10 11.84 -0.09
N ILE A 323 -10.63 11.95 1.15
CA ILE A 323 -9.38 11.38 1.64
C ILE A 323 -9.72 10.22 2.59
N GLY A 324 -9.54 8.98 2.15
CA GLY A 324 -9.73 7.78 2.95
C GLY A 324 -8.40 7.26 3.50
N ILE A 325 -8.33 7.04 4.81
CA ILE A 325 -7.19 6.47 5.51
C ILE A 325 -7.66 5.16 6.13
N SER A 326 -7.05 4.04 5.72
CA SER A 326 -7.48 2.70 6.14
C SER A 326 -6.34 1.95 6.80
N TRP A 327 -6.66 1.25 7.90
CA TRP A 327 -5.74 0.35 8.58
C TRP A 327 -5.12 -0.74 7.67
N LYS A 328 -5.77 -1.07 6.55
CA LYS A 328 -5.30 -2.08 5.58
C LYS A 328 -4.08 -1.65 4.76
N HIS A 329 -3.84 -0.34 4.63
CA HIS A 329 -2.78 0.18 3.77
C HIS A 329 -1.92 1.25 4.47
N PRO A 330 -1.18 0.91 5.55
CA PRO A 330 -0.31 1.85 6.23
C PRO A 330 0.67 2.54 5.27
N GLY A 331 0.80 3.86 5.37
CA GLY A 331 1.68 4.66 4.51
C GLY A 331 1.06 5.05 3.15
N LYS A 332 -0.15 4.59 2.84
CA LYS A 332 -0.91 4.96 1.64
C LYS A 332 -2.29 5.48 2.00
N ILE A 333 -2.81 6.40 1.19
CA ILE A 333 -4.14 6.99 1.38
C ILE A 333 -4.95 6.88 0.09
N MET A 334 -6.27 6.85 0.22
CA MET A 334 -7.19 6.85 -0.92
C MET A 334 -7.64 8.29 -1.17
N ILE A 335 -7.36 8.84 -2.35
CA ILE A 335 -7.80 10.16 -2.79
C ILE A 335 -8.76 9.97 -3.96
N ASP A 336 -10.03 10.34 -3.80
CA ASP A 336 -11.06 10.23 -4.84
C ASP A 336 -11.05 8.85 -5.54
N GLU A 337 -11.03 7.77 -4.75
CA GLU A 337 -10.96 6.36 -5.20
C GLU A 337 -9.61 5.91 -5.78
N ARG A 338 -8.54 6.72 -5.67
CA ARG A 338 -7.18 6.34 -6.08
C ARG A 338 -6.26 6.16 -4.87
N LEU A 339 -5.63 4.99 -4.75
CA LEU A 339 -4.61 4.76 -3.74
C LEU A 339 -3.29 5.48 -4.12
N VAL A 340 -2.77 6.33 -3.24
CA VAL A 340 -1.54 7.10 -3.44
C VAL A 340 -0.61 6.98 -2.22
N ASN A 341 0.69 7.12 -2.45
CA ASN A 341 1.68 7.08 -1.36
C ASN A 341 1.75 8.42 -0.63
N LEU A 342 2.10 8.37 0.66
CA LEU A 342 2.48 9.57 1.41
C LEU A 342 3.93 9.99 1.09
N PRO A 343 4.25 11.30 1.08
CA PRO A 343 3.31 12.40 1.28
C PRO A 343 2.50 12.79 0.04
N TYR A 344 1.37 13.47 0.26
CA TYR A 344 0.47 14.02 -0.75
C TYR A 344 0.29 15.53 -0.54
N LEU A 345 0.34 16.33 -1.61
CA LEU A 345 0.11 17.77 -1.61
C LEU A 345 -0.94 18.15 -2.66
N HIS A 346 -1.86 19.06 -2.29
CA HIS A 346 -2.91 19.58 -3.17
C HIS A 346 -2.99 21.11 -3.12
N GLY A 347 -3.32 21.73 -4.26
CA GLY A 347 -3.72 23.15 -4.35
C GLY A 347 -2.74 24.14 -3.71
N GLU A 348 -1.46 24.09 -4.07
CA GLU A 348 -0.42 24.95 -3.47
C GLU A 348 -0.41 24.92 -1.92
N ARG A 349 -0.56 23.71 -1.33
CA ARG A 349 -0.59 23.43 0.11
C ARG A 349 -1.94 23.69 0.79
N GLN A 350 -3.03 23.81 0.04
CA GLN A 350 -4.41 23.75 0.56
C GLN A 350 -4.68 22.48 1.38
N ILE A 351 -4.15 21.34 0.93
CA ILE A 351 -4.17 20.08 1.67
C ILE A 351 -2.77 19.48 1.63
N ILE A 352 -2.28 19.08 2.80
CA ILE A 352 -1.05 18.30 2.95
C ILE A 352 -1.41 17.04 3.72
N VAL A 353 -1.01 15.88 3.21
CA VAL A 353 -1.13 14.62 3.94
C VAL A 353 0.23 13.97 4.05
N TYR A 354 0.67 13.68 5.27
CA TYR A 354 2.01 13.14 5.54
C TYR A 354 1.98 12.20 6.74
N ARG A 355 3.13 11.57 7.01
CA ARG A 355 3.30 10.69 8.17
C ARG A 355 4.10 11.40 9.26
N ASN A 356 3.59 11.38 10.49
CA ASN A 356 4.30 11.90 11.66
C ASN A 356 4.26 10.88 12.81
N GLY A 357 5.41 10.26 13.10
CA GLY A 357 5.44 9.06 13.93
C GLY A 357 4.68 7.92 13.27
N GLN A 358 3.76 7.30 14.02
CA GLN A 358 2.84 6.31 13.45
C GLN A 358 1.69 6.95 12.68
N ASP A 359 1.33 8.20 12.94
CA ASP A 359 0.09 8.79 12.46
C ASP A 359 0.17 9.21 10.99
N ALA A 360 -0.91 8.97 10.25
CA ALA A 360 -1.27 9.79 9.12
C ALA A 360 -1.79 11.13 9.63
N VAL A 361 -1.32 12.23 9.05
CA VAL A 361 -1.73 13.59 9.38
C VAL A 361 -2.29 14.23 8.12
N VAL A 362 -3.56 14.66 8.16
CA VAL A 362 -4.20 15.51 7.16
C VAL A 362 -4.23 16.93 7.71
N GLU A 363 -3.61 17.85 7.00
CA GLU A 363 -3.51 19.26 7.38
C GLU A 363 -4.05 20.14 6.25
N THR A 364 -4.75 21.20 6.61
CA THR A 364 -5.35 22.14 5.65
C THR A 364 -4.91 23.57 5.96
N ASP A 365 -4.95 24.42 4.94
CA ASP A 365 -4.58 25.84 5.03
C ASP A 365 -5.46 26.67 5.98
N PHE A 366 -6.70 26.26 6.24
CA PHE A 366 -7.59 26.90 7.22
C PHE A 366 -7.42 26.35 8.64
N GLY A 367 -6.48 25.42 8.88
CA GLY A 367 -6.09 24.96 10.21
C GLY A 367 -6.83 23.73 10.74
N LEU A 368 -7.63 23.03 9.92
CA LEU A 368 -8.11 21.67 10.28
C LEU A 368 -6.94 20.70 10.24
N VAL A 369 -6.74 19.96 11.33
CA VAL A 369 -5.76 18.86 11.44
C VAL A 369 -6.47 17.59 11.89
N VAL A 370 -6.36 16.52 11.09
CA VAL A 370 -6.87 15.19 11.43
C VAL A 370 -5.71 14.21 11.52
N THR A 371 -5.58 13.51 12.65
CA THR A 371 -4.56 12.46 12.81
C THR A 371 -5.20 11.10 12.98
N TYR A 372 -4.60 10.06 12.42
CA TYR A 372 -5.03 8.67 12.61
C TYR A 372 -3.82 7.74 12.63
N ASP A 373 -3.70 6.92 13.68
CA ASP A 373 -2.59 5.99 13.93
C ASP A 373 -2.62 4.69 13.09
N TRP A 374 -3.52 4.60 12.10
CA TRP A 374 -3.81 3.39 11.30
C TRP A 374 -4.44 2.24 12.09
N HIS A 375 -4.88 2.48 13.32
CA HIS A 375 -5.37 1.38 14.16
C HIS A 375 -6.55 1.76 15.03
N SER A 376 -6.43 2.73 15.93
CA SER A 376 -7.39 2.92 17.02
C SER A 376 -7.59 4.36 17.46
N HIS A 377 -6.67 5.27 17.15
CA HIS A 377 -6.69 6.61 17.68
C HIS A 377 -6.84 7.62 16.56
N VAL A 378 -7.96 8.34 16.58
CA VAL A 378 -8.21 9.46 15.68
C VAL A 378 -8.35 10.74 16.49
N THR A 379 -7.71 11.82 16.04
CA THR A 379 -7.93 13.17 16.60
C THR A 379 -8.35 14.12 15.50
N THR A 380 -9.22 15.07 15.84
CA THR A 380 -9.60 16.19 14.98
C THR A 380 -9.39 17.47 15.75
N THR A 381 -8.57 18.35 15.19
CA THR A 381 -8.25 19.66 15.76
C THR A 381 -8.78 20.75 14.84
N VAL A 382 -9.49 21.72 15.41
CA VAL A 382 -10.14 22.81 14.70
C VAL A 382 -9.82 24.17 15.36
N PRO A 383 -9.66 25.25 14.57
CA PRO A 383 -9.55 26.60 15.10
C PRO A 383 -10.81 27.09 15.83
N GLY A 384 -10.64 27.99 16.81
CA GLY A 384 -11.73 28.67 17.54
C GLY A 384 -12.76 29.39 16.65
N GLY A 385 -12.41 29.73 15.40
CA GLY A 385 -13.38 30.29 14.44
C GLY A 385 -14.56 29.37 14.12
N PHE A 386 -14.47 28.06 14.42
CA PHE A 386 -15.53 27.08 14.24
C PHE A 386 -16.46 26.92 15.46
N THR A 387 -16.27 27.70 16.53
CA THR A 387 -17.14 27.67 17.70
C THR A 387 -18.61 27.84 17.33
N ASP A 388 -19.48 27.03 17.93
CA ASP A 388 -20.93 26.92 17.66
C ASP A 388 -21.33 26.44 16.25
N ALA A 389 -20.39 26.25 15.31
CA ALA A 389 -20.70 25.91 13.92
C ALA A 389 -20.61 24.40 13.61
N LEU A 390 -20.06 23.62 14.54
CA LEU A 390 -19.78 22.20 14.35
C LEU A 390 -20.91 21.29 14.84
N CYS A 391 -20.97 20.09 14.28
CA CYS A 391 -21.78 19.00 14.83
C CYS A 391 -21.17 17.63 14.52
N GLY A 392 -21.77 16.58 15.10
CA GLY A 392 -21.30 15.20 15.02
C GLY A 392 -21.05 14.61 16.40
N LEU A 393 -20.37 13.46 16.45
CA LEU A 393 -19.95 12.82 17.70
C LEU A 393 -18.98 13.66 18.55
N CYS A 394 -18.32 14.65 17.93
CA CYS A 394 -17.42 15.57 18.60
C CYS A 394 -18.08 16.77 19.30
N GLY A 395 -19.41 16.88 19.27
CA GLY A 395 -20.14 17.99 19.89
C GLY A 395 -20.14 19.26 19.02
N ASN A 396 -20.43 20.41 19.64
CA ASN A 396 -20.66 21.69 18.96
C ASN A 396 -19.53 22.73 19.14
N PHE A 397 -18.56 22.45 20.03
CA PHE A 397 -17.39 23.29 20.31
C PHE A 397 -17.73 24.70 20.81
N ASN A 398 -18.64 24.80 21.77
CA ASN A 398 -19.06 26.06 22.37
C ASN A 398 -18.50 26.33 23.77
N GLY A 399 -17.65 25.41 24.27
CA GLY A 399 -17.06 25.45 25.59
C GLY A 399 -17.95 24.86 26.69
N ALA A 400 -19.11 24.27 26.36
CA ALA A 400 -20.07 23.75 27.33
C ALA A 400 -20.37 22.25 27.12
N ALA A 401 -19.50 21.40 27.67
CA ALA A 401 -19.61 19.93 27.62
C ALA A 401 -21.01 19.34 27.91
N GLY A 402 -21.81 20.00 28.75
CA GLY A 402 -23.16 19.55 29.09
C GLY A 402 -24.18 19.59 27.94
N ASP A 403 -23.87 20.23 26.82
CA ASP A 403 -24.73 20.27 25.63
C ASP A 403 -24.19 19.52 24.40
N ASP A 404 -23.04 18.85 24.54
CA ASP A 404 -22.37 18.15 23.44
C ASP A 404 -23.16 16.96 22.90
N MET A 405 -23.99 16.31 23.73
CA MET A 405 -24.86 15.20 23.33
C MET A 405 -26.15 15.67 22.62
N LYS A 406 -26.00 16.63 21.70
CA LYS A 406 -27.08 17.11 20.82
C LYS A 406 -27.18 16.20 19.59
N MET A 407 -28.29 15.48 19.48
CA MET A 407 -28.53 14.56 18.36
C MET A 407 -28.69 15.30 17.03
N SER A 408 -28.57 14.57 15.91
CA SER A 408 -28.75 15.11 14.54
C SER A 408 -30.12 15.74 14.26
N ASN A 409 -31.12 15.40 15.06
CA ASN A 409 -32.46 15.99 15.02
C ASN A 409 -32.61 17.25 15.91
N ASN A 410 -31.50 17.78 16.43
CA ASN A 410 -31.39 18.93 17.33
C ASN A 410 -31.97 18.75 18.74
N TYR A 411 -32.33 17.53 19.15
CA TYR A 411 -32.74 17.25 20.54
C TYR A 411 -31.55 16.81 21.40
N MET A 412 -31.57 17.20 22.67
CA MET A 412 -30.60 16.76 23.67
C MET A 412 -30.91 15.35 24.18
N THR A 413 -29.88 14.56 24.44
CA THR A 413 -29.98 13.28 25.14
C THR A 413 -28.88 13.14 26.19
N SER A 414 -29.09 12.27 27.17
CA SER A 414 -28.04 11.82 28.10
C SER A 414 -27.67 10.35 27.87
N ASP A 415 -28.23 9.74 26.82
CA ASP A 415 -27.99 8.36 26.42
C ASP A 415 -26.96 8.35 25.26
N PRO A 416 -25.72 7.87 25.51
CA PRO A 416 -24.67 7.80 24.49
C PRO A 416 -25.05 6.99 23.25
N ASP A 417 -25.92 5.98 23.39
CA ASP A 417 -26.30 5.11 22.28
C ASP A 417 -27.32 5.77 21.37
N ALA A 418 -28.29 6.46 21.97
CA ALA A 418 -29.20 7.33 21.23
C ALA A 418 -28.43 8.46 20.53
N PHE A 419 -27.45 9.07 21.21
CA PHE A 419 -26.59 10.11 20.65
C PHE A 419 -25.80 9.58 19.45
N GLY A 420 -25.04 8.50 19.65
CA GLY A 420 -24.18 7.92 18.62
C GLY A 420 -24.95 7.44 17.39
N SER A 421 -26.08 6.75 17.60
CA SER A 421 -26.94 6.26 16.52
C SER A 421 -27.54 7.41 15.69
N SER A 422 -27.79 8.57 16.31
CA SER A 422 -28.34 9.73 15.59
C SER A 422 -27.37 10.29 14.53
N TRP A 423 -26.07 10.08 14.69
CA TRP A 423 -25.02 10.64 13.82
C TRP A 423 -24.51 9.66 12.76
N LYS A 424 -25.24 8.57 12.52
CA LYS A 424 -24.97 7.65 11.42
C LYS A 424 -25.21 8.31 10.06
N VAL A 425 -24.29 8.08 9.13
CA VAL A 425 -24.33 8.66 7.78
C VAL A 425 -24.77 7.65 6.72
N THR A 426 -24.37 6.38 6.83
CA THR A 426 -24.76 5.33 5.88
C THR A 426 -24.89 3.97 6.53
N ASP A 427 -25.82 3.16 6.03
CA ASP A 427 -25.92 1.74 6.33
C ASP A 427 -24.85 0.97 5.56
N THR A 428 -23.96 0.28 6.27
CA THR A 428 -23.03 -0.68 5.67
C THR A 428 -23.51 -2.10 5.97
N PRO A 429 -23.45 -3.05 5.02
CA PRO A 429 -23.90 -4.42 5.25
C PRO A 429 -23.29 -5.03 6.53
N GLY A 430 -24.14 -5.47 7.47
CA GLY A 430 -23.71 -6.02 8.75
C GLY A 430 -23.35 -4.98 9.82
N CYS A 431 -23.78 -3.72 9.68
CA CYS A 431 -23.62 -2.73 10.73
C CYS A 431 -24.58 -2.99 11.91
N ILE A 432 -24.12 -2.71 13.13
CA ILE A 432 -24.86 -2.90 14.38
C ILE A 432 -24.86 -1.57 15.15
N GLU A 433 -26.05 -1.19 15.63
CA GLU A 433 -26.33 0.05 16.36
C GLU A 433 -26.67 -0.19 17.85
N SER A 434 -26.45 -1.40 18.36
CA SER A 434 -26.77 -1.76 19.74
C SER A 434 -25.51 -1.94 20.58
N SER A 435 -25.49 -1.25 21.72
CA SER A 435 -24.50 -1.35 22.78
C SER A 435 -24.81 -2.47 23.76
N MET A 436 -23.84 -2.71 24.64
CA MET A 436 -23.85 -3.68 25.74
C MET A 436 -23.32 -5.05 25.37
N MET A 437 -22.04 -5.07 25.00
CA MET A 437 -21.20 -6.10 25.59
C MET A 437 -20.87 -5.62 27.02
N GLU A 438 -21.59 -6.14 28.03
CA GLU A 438 -21.22 -5.91 29.42
C GLU A 438 -20.11 -6.88 29.84
N CYS A 439 -19.15 -6.36 30.58
CA CYS A 439 -18.28 -7.20 31.41
C CYS A 439 -19.17 -7.97 32.39
N SER A 440 -19.44 -9.24 32.10
CA SER A 440 -20.20 -10.11 33.01
C SER A 440 -19.49 -10.13 34.36
N GLY A 441 -20.14 -9.60 35.40
CA GLY A 441 -19.60 -9.38 36.75
C GLY A 441 -19.25 -10.65 37.55
N THR A 442 -18.82 -11.72 36.89
CA THR A 442 -18.32 -12.96 37.48
C THR A 442 -17.06 -13.50 36.78
N ALA A 443 -16.30 -12.66 36.08
CA ALA A 443 -14.98 -13.03 35.56
C ALA A 443 -13.95 -13.04 36.70
N VAL A 444 -13.69 -14.25 37.22
CA VAL A 444 -12.42 -14.77 37.75
C VAL A 444 -11.63 -13.85 38.72
N PRO A 445 -11.44 -14.24 40.00
CA PRO A 445 -10.44 -13.58 40.84
C PRO A 445 -9.09 -13.63 40.09
N PRO A 446 -8.24 -12.58 40.19
CA PRO A 446 -6.95 -12.58 39.51
C PRO A 446 -6.28 -13.94 39.73
N ARG A 447 -5.87 -14.59 38.63
CA ARG A 447 -5.11 -15.85 38.72
C ARG A 447 -4.07 -15.66 39.83
N PRO A 448 -3.95 -16.61 40.77
CA PRO A 448 -2.99 -16.47 41.86
C PRO A 448 -1.62 -16.15 41.27
N GLN A 449 -1.05 -15.07 41.79
CA GLN A 449 0.30 -14.58 41.55
C GLN A 449 1.29 -15.74 41.47
N GLN A 450 1.60 -16.21 40.28
CA GLN A 450 2.82 -16.97 40.01
C GLN A 450 3.04 -17.01 38.49
N GLU A 451 4.00 -16.18 38.08
CA GLU A 451 4.79 -16.25 36.83
C GLU A 451 4.30 -15.49 35.57
N VAL A 452 3.70 -14.31 35.71
CA VAL A 452 3.96 -13.18 34.78
C VAL A 452 4.02 -11.88 35.60
N SER A 453 5.13 -11.15 35.46
CA SER A 453 5.45 -9.98 36.28
C SER A 453 4.66 -8.72 35.85
N GLY A 454 3.62 -8.34 36.59
CA GLY A 454 3.29 -6.95 36.96
C GLY A 454 3.25 -5.82 35.91
N MET A 455 2.89 -6.05 34.65
CA MET A 455 2.70 -4.98 33.65
C MET A 455 1.36 -5.16 32.93
N GLY A 456 0.34 -4.44 33.40
CA GLY A 456 -0.97 -4.28 32.75
C GLY A 456 -1.39 -2.81 32.74
N CYS A 457 -2.70 -2.53 32.82
CA CYS A 457 -3.23 -1.15 32.90
C CYS A 457 -2.64 -0.33 34.06
N GLU A 458 -2.12 -0.98 35.11
CA GLU A 458 -1.53 -0.33 36.27
C GLU A 458 -0.35 0.58 35.92
N VAL A 459 0.33 0.36 34.78
CA VAL A 459 1.43 1.23 34.30
C VAL A 459 1.00 2.69 34.19
N ILE A 460 -0.28 2.95 33.91
CA ILE A 460 -0.86 4.30 33.80
C ILE A 460 -0.84 5.02 35.16
N LEU A 461 -0.97 4.31 36.28
CA LEU A 461 -1.09 4.88 37.62
C LEU A 461 0.21 4.87 38.45
N GLN A 462 1.29 4.27 37.94
CA GLN A 462 2.55 4.16 38.67
C GLN A 462 3.23 5.54 38.84
N GLU A 463 3.33 6.03 40.08
CA GLU A 463 3.97 7.32 40.41
C GLU A 463 5.45 7.38 39.99
N ASP A 464 6.21 6.31 40.24
CA ASP A 464 7.61 6.16 39.80
C ASP A 464 7.73 5.51 38.39
N GLY A 465 6.63 5.44 37.65
CA GLY A 465 6.53 4.80 36.34
C GLY A 465 6.82 5.73 35.16
N PRO A 466 6.74 5.22 33.91
CA PRO A 466 7.04 6.00 32.70
C PRO A 466 6.13 7.22 32.51
N PHE A 467 4.95 7.23 33.12
CA PHE A 467 3.98 8.32 33.03
C PHE A 467 3.90 9.21 34.28
N GLY A 468 4.72 9.00 35.30
CA GLY A 468 4.62 9.73 36.59
C GLY A 468 4.64 11.26 36.43
N ALA A 469 5.46 11.78 35.51
CA ALA A 469 5.52 13.21 35.21
C ALA A 469 4.21 13.77 34.60
N CYS A 470 3.37 12.92 34.01
CA CYS A 470 2.13 13.30 33.33
C CYS A 470 0.91 13.38 34.25
N HIS A 471 0.94 12.72 35.42
CA HIS A 471 -0.21 12.67 36.33
C HIS A 471 -0.69 14.05 36.81
N GLY A 472 0.19 15.05 36.84
CA GLY A 472 -0.15 16.44 37.15
C GLY A 472 -0.76 17.24 36.00
N HIS A 473 -0.77 16.69 34.78
CA HIS A 473 -1.21 17.38 33.55
C HIS A 473 -2.41 16.69 32.88
N VAL A 474 -2.49 15.36 32.95
CA VAL A 474 -3.57 14.56 32.35
C VAL A 474 -4.09 13.55 33.36
N ASP A 475 -5.41 13.56 33.60
CA ASP A 475 -6.07 12.65 34.55
C ASP A 475 -5.90 11.18 34.13
N ALA A 476 -5.03 10.46 34.85
CA ALA A 476 -4.67 9.07 34.61
C ALA A 476 -5.81 8.08 34.94
N ASN A 477 -6.69 8.43 35.89
CA ASN A 477 -7.68 7.49 36.41
C ASN A 477 -8.73 7.12 35.36
N GLN A 478 -9.09 8.05 34.49
CA GLN A 478 -10.05 7.81 33.41
C GLN A 478 -9.50 6.83 32.37
N TYR A 479 -8.24 7.03 31.93
CA TYR A 479 -7.58 6.12 30.99
C TYR A 479 -7.36 4.73 31.61
N PHE A 480 -7.01 4.66 32.89
CA PHE A 480 -6.92 3.39 33.61
C PHE A 480 -8.26 2.62 33.58
N GLN A 481 -9.38 3.29 33.86
CA GLN A 481 -10.70 2.67 33.83
C GLN A 481 -11.09 2.19 32.43
N SER A 482 -10.83 3.00 31.38
CA SER A 482 -11.04 2.58 29.99
C SER A 482 -10.18 1.37 29.62
N CYS A 483 -8.92 1.34 30.05
CA CYS A 483 -7.99 0.24 29.83
C CYS A 483 -8.49 -1.07 30.45
N VAL A 484 -8.92 -1.03 31.71
CA VAL A 484 -9.46 -2.21 32.42
C VAL A 484 -10.73 -2.71 31.75
N ARG A 485 -11.60 -1.79 31.32
CA ARG A 485 -12.85 -2.12 30.63
C ARG A 485 -12.57 -2.80 29.29
N ASP A 486 -11.73 -2.23 28.45
CA ASP A 486 -11.44 -2.79 27.12
C ASP A 486 -10.72 -4.13 27.21
N SER A 487 -9.79 -4.27 28.15
CA SER A 487 -9.14 -5.56 28.45
C SER A 487 -10.16 -6.65 28.82
N CYS A 488 -11.27 -6.27 29.47
CA CYS A 488 -12.35 -7.18 29.81
C CYS A 488 -13.30 -7.47 28.64
N LEU A 489 -13.58 -6.49 27.78
CA LEU A 489 -14.42 -6.66 26.59
C LEU A 489 -13.72 -7.48 25.49
N PHE A 490 -12.40 -7.39 25.42
CA PHE A 490 -11.58 -8.03 24.38
C PHE A 490 -10.46 -8.91 24.96
N PRO A 491 -10.78 -9.93 25.79
CA PRO A 491 -9.77 -10.68 26.57
C PRO A 491 -8.86 -11.58 25.73
N GLU A 492 -9.20 -11.81 24.45
CA GLU A 492 -8.38 -12.57 23.51
C GLU A 492 -7.53 -11.67 22.57
N GLN A 493 -7.62 -10.35 22.70
CA GLN A 493 -6.78 -9.38 21.98
C GLN A 493 -5.80 -8.74 22.97
N GLU A 494 -4.56 -9.25 23.04
CA GLU A 494 -3.50 -8.68 23.89
C GLU A 494 -3.25 -7.18 23.60
N ASP A 495 -3.59 -6.71 22.38
CA ASP A 495 -3.35 -5.34 21.93
C ASP A 495 -4.34 -4.30 22.46
N GLY A 496 -5.56 -4.67 22.86
CA GLY A 496 -6.62 -3.70 23.22
C GLY A 496 -6.23 -2.79 24.40
N MET A 497 -5.52 -3.35 25.38
CA MET A 497 -4.93 -2.61 26.49
C MET A 497 -3.88 -1.58 26.02
N CYS A 498 -3.03 -1.98 25.08
CA CYS A 498 -1.94 -1.16 24.56
C CYS A 498 -2.45 0.07 23.83
N LEU A 499 -3.64 0.01 23.22
CA LEU A 499 -4.28 1.14 22.55
C LEU A 499 -4.62 2.25 23.54
N ILE A 500 -5.18 1.89 24.69
CA ILE A 500 -5.54 2.87 25.72
C ILE A 500 -4.27 3.47 26.36
N ILE A 501 -3.25 2.65 26.62
CA ILE A 501 -1.97 3.14 27.14
C ILE A 501 -1.30 4.10 26.14
N ALA A 502 -1.31 3.76 24.84
CA ALA A 502 -0.80 4.63 23.77
C ALA A 502 -1.57 5.95 23.69
N SER A 503 -2.89 5.93 23.84
CA SER A 503 -3.70 7.16 23.88
C SER A 503 -3.34 8.06 25.06
N TYR A 504 -3.05 7.48 26.23
CA TYR A 504 -2.58 8.24 27.39
C TYR A 504 -1.19 8.83 27.13
N ALA A 505 -0.27 8.05 26.56
CA ALA A 505 1.05 8.52 26.14
C ALA A 505 0.93 9.71 25.17
N SER A 506 0.07 9.62 24.16
CA SER A 506 -0.20 10.70 23.21
C SER A 506 -0.77 11.94 23.89
N ALA A 507 -1.70 11.80 24.83
CA ALA A 507 -2.26 12.93 25.59
C ALA A 507 -1.19 13.63 26.45
N CYS A 508 -0.28 12.87 27.07
CA CYS A 508 0.84 13.41 27.82
C CYS A 508 1.80 14.22 26.93
N GLN A 509 2.13 13.69 25.75
CA GLN A 509 2.99 14.38 24.78
C GLN A 509 2.33 15.65 24.23
N ALA A 510 1.02 15.61 23.98
CA ALA A 510 0.25 16.79 23.58
C ALA A 510 0.24 17.88 24.66
N ALA A 511 0.27 17.50 25.94
CA ALA A 511 0.42 18.42 27.07
C ALA A 511 1.86 18.96 27.25
N GLY A 512 2.80 18.62 26.36
CA GLY A 512 4.19 19.05 26.42
C GLY A 512 5.02 18.32 27.48
N VAL A 513 4.52 17.20 28.01
CA VAL A 513 5.20 16.43 29.06
C VAL A 513 6.12 15.39 28.43
N SER A 514 7.36 15.30 28.92
CA SER A 514 8.29 14.22 28.54
C SER A 514 7.97 12.94 29.32
N ILE A 515 7.59 11.89 28.59
CA ILE A 515 7.30 10.55 29.15
C ILE A 515 8.49 9.60 29.00
N GLY A 516 8.60 8.63 29.91
CA GLY A 516 9.62 7.57 29.88
C GLY A 516 9.26 6.42 28.93
N GLN A 517 10.25 5.57 28.61
CA GLN A 517 10.07 4.36 27.80
C GLN A 517 9.07 3.41 28.46
N TRP A 518 7.92 3.20 27.83
CA TRP A 518 6.86 2.33 28.34
C TRP A 518 6.64 1.07 27.48
N ARG A 519 7.04 1.09 26.20
CA ARG A 519 7.00 -0.09 25.31
C ARG A 519 8.25 -0.95 25.47
N MET A 520 8.07 -2.26 25.55
CA MET A 520 9.14 -3.26 25.69
C MET A 520 8.91 -4.42 24.72
N ASN A 521 9.93 -5.24 24.46
CA ASN A 521 9.82 -6.38 23.53
C ASN A 521 8.74 -7.41 23.91
N ASN A 522 8.32 -7.43 25.17
CA ASN A 522 7.27 -8.31 25.70
C ASN A 522 6.03 -7.54 26.19
N PHE A 523 5.93 -6.23 25.92
CA PHE A 523 4.84 -5.39 26.39
C PHE A 523 4.58 -4.25 25.39
N CYS A 524 3.45 -4.32 24.69
CA CYS A 524 3.02 -3.33 23.69
C CYS A 524 4.10 -3.02 22.63
N TYR A 525 4.79 -4.06 22.17
CA TYR A 525 5.87 -3.97 21.19
C TYR A 525 5.36 -3.44 19.84
N ILE A 526 6.09 -2.50 19.26
CA ILE A 526 5.85 -2.02 17.89
C ILE A 526 6.91 -2.65 16.98
N PRO A 527 6.51 -3.44 15.97
CA PRO A 527 7.43 -3.90 14.94
C PRO A 527 7.82 -2.74 14.04
N CYS A 528 9.12 -2.52 13.89
CA CYS A 528 9.68 -1.51 13.00
C CYS A 528 10.31 -2.14 11.77
N PRO A 529 10.23 -1.49 10.58
CA PRO A 529 10.83 -2.02 9.36
C PRO A 529 12.36 -2.17 9.50
N PRO A 530 13.00 -3.01 8.67
CA PRO A 530 14.45 -3.12 8.66
C PRO A 530 15.13 -1.75 8.53
N ASN A 531 16.27 -1.56 9.20
CA ASN A 531 16.99 -0.28 9.28
C ASN A 531 16.23 0.85 10.00
N SER A 532 15.38 0.51 10.94
CA SER A 532 14.72 1.47 11.83
C SER A 532 14.56 0.94 13.24
N SER A 533 14.33 1.85 14.17
CA SER A 533 14.09 1.55 15.58
C SER A 533 12.90 2.34 16.09
N TYR A 534 12.22 1.78 17.09
CA TYR A 534 11.15 2.49 17.78
C TYR A 534 11.72 3.63 18.63
N GLU A 535 11.10 4.80 18.52
CA GLU A 535 11.37 5.96 19.35
C GLU A 535 10.05 6.56 19.82
N LEU A 536 9.98 6.96 21.10
CA LEU A 536 8.82 7.68 21.64
C LEU A 536 8.58 9.07 20.97
N CYS A 537 9.39 9.50 20.01
CA CYS A 537 9.43 10.85 19.41
C CYS A 537 10.16 10.68 18.11
N SER A 538 9.42 10.15 17.17
CA SER A 538 9.98 9.77 15.91
C SER A 538 10.08 10.98 15.01
N HIS A 539 11.19 11.08 14.31
CA HIS A 539 11.44 12.11 13.30
C HIS A 539 10.98 11.66 11.91
N THR A 540 9.93 10.81 11.84
CA THR A 540 9.49 10.14 10.61
C THR A 540 9.21 11.14 9.48
N CYS A 541 8.51 12.24 9.76
CA CYS A 541 8.23 13.26 8.74
C CYS A 541 9.54 13.84 8.17
N GLN A 542 10.49 14.23 9.03
CA GLN A 542 11.75 14.85 8.64
C GLN A 542 12.66 13.89 7.84
N ARG A 543 12.54 12.58 8.08
CA ARG A 543 13.33 11.52 7.43
C ARG A 543 12.53 10.70 6.42
N SER A 544 11.43 11.23 5.89
CA SER A 544 10.67 10.58 4.82
C SER A 544 11.15 11.04 3.44
N CYS A 545 11.20 10.13 2.47
CA CYS A 545 11.41 10.51 1.09
C CYS A 545 10.26 11.42 0.62
N GLY A 546 10.58 12.46 -0.17
CA GLY A 546 9.60 13.47 -0.59
C GLY A 546 9.25 14.54 0.46
N ALA A 547 9.74 14.42 1.70
CA ALA A 547 9.47 15.39 2.77
C ALA A 547 10.09 16.78 2.54
N GLY A 548 11.04 16.93 1.61
CA GLY A 548 11.67 18.22 1.29
C GLY A 548 10.70 19.31 0.81
N SER A 549 9.46 18.95 0.46
CA SER A 549 8.39 19.89 0.06
C SER A 549 7.41 20.21 1.19
N ILE A 550 7.65 19.73 2.42
CA ILE A 550 6.72 19.81 3.55
C ILE A 550 7.43 20.37 4.78
N THR A 551 6.73 21.24 5.51
CA THR A 551 7.19 21.71 6.81
C THR A 551 6.72 20.69 7.84
N CYS A 552 7.66 19.96 8.43
CA CYS A 552 7.32 18.93 9.42
C CYS A 552 7.09 19.57 10.79
N PRO A 553 5.96 19.26 11.47
CA PRO A 553 5.70 19.76 12.80
C PRO A 553 6.76 19.26 13.78
N GLN A 554 7.17 20.12 14.71
CA GLN A 554 8.09 19.76 15.79
C GLN A 554 7.41 18.95 16.91
N GLN A 555 6.09 18.75 16.82
CA GLN A 555 5.34 18.04 17.84
C GLN A 555 5.67 16.54 17.83
N CYS A 556 6.16 16.11 18.97
CA CYS A 556 6.70 14.80 19.24
C CYS A 556 5.62 13.71 19.25
N ARG A 557 5.75 12.69 18.39
CA ARG A 557 4.88 11.50 18.38
C ARG A 557 5.69 10.21 18.34
N GLU A 558 5.25 9.18 19.04
CA GLU A 558 5.93 7.88 19.00
C GLU A 558 5.83 7.21 17.62
N GLY A 559 6.82 6.39 17.27
CA GLY A 559 6.85 5.66 16.02
C GLY A 559 8.21 5.10 15.67
N CYS A 560 8.32 4.52 14.48
CA CYS A 560 9.59 3.98 13.98
C CYS A 560 10.38 5.09 13.27
N THR A 561 11.63 5.28 13.69
CA THR A 561 12.58 6.21 13.07
C THR A 561 13.61 5.43 12.28
N CYS A 562 13.80 5.78 11.00
CA CYS A 562 14.87 5.20 10.20
C CYS A 562 16.24 5.59 10.77
N HIS A 563 17.16 4.63 10.79
CA HIS A 563 18.55 4.85 11.18
C HIS A 563 19.22 5.92 10.30
N ASP A 564 20.31 6.52 10.79
CA ASP A 564 21.07 7.50 10.03
C ASP A 564 21.51 6.96 8.65
N GLY A 565 21.35 7.77 7.60
CA GLY A 565 21.61 7.38 6.21
C GLY A 565 20.43 6.72 5.48
N PHE A 566 19.34 6.42 6.20
CA PHE A 566 18.11 5.86 5.65
C PHE A 566 16.95 6.87 5.74
N ALA A 567 16.00 6.75 4.81
CA ALA A 567 14.78 7.54 4.77
C ALA A 567 13.57 6.62 4.55
N LEU A 568 12.43 6.99 5.13
CA LEU A 568 11.20 6.22 5.00
C LEU A 568 10.60 6.43 3.61
N SER A 569 10.48 5.36 2.83
CA SER A 569 9.80 5.31 1.55
C SER A 569 8.54 4.46 1.70
N VAL A 570 7.41 5.13 1.97
CA VAL A 570 6.09 4.53 2.29
C VAL A 570 6.10 3.75 3.60
N ASP A 571 6.66 2.55 3.58
CA ASP A 571 6.67 1.56 4.66
C ASP A 571 8.06 0.95 4.90
N GLU A 572 9.05 1.27 4.08
CA GLU A 572 10.41 0.74 4.16
C GLU A 572 11.44 1.85 4.41
N CYS A 573 12.39 1.61 5.31
CA CYS A 573 13.55 2.48 5.45
C CYS A 573 14.60 2.09 4.40
N VAL A 574 14.67 2.90 3.34
CA VAL A 574 15.60 2.71 2.23
C VAL A 574 16.79 3.65 2.40
N PRO A 575 17.99 3.30 1.90
CA PRO A 575 19.10 4.25 1.82
C PRO A 575 18.64 5.52 1.11
N MET A 576 19.11 6.69 1.52
CA MET A 576 18.70 7.97 0.90
C MET A 576 18.93 8.01 -0.64
N SER A 577 19.87 7.23 -1.18
CA SER A 577 20.08 7.04 -2.63
C SER A 577 18.84 6.52 -3.36
N ARG A 578 18.01 5.75 -2.67
CA ARG A 578 16.87 5.00 -3.19
C ARG A 578 15.53 5.67 -2.86
N CYS A 579 15.57 6.93 -2.44
CA CYS A 579 14.36 7.73 -2.43
C CYS A 579 13.85 7.89 -3.86
N GLY A 580 12.55 7.73 -4.03
CA GLY A 580 11.90 7.84 -5.34
C GLY A 580 11.65 9.29 -5.75
N CYS A 581 10.55 9.51 -6.46
CA CYS A 581 10.28 10.73 -7.20
C CYS A 581 9.02 11.42 -6.67
N SER A 582 8.95 12.75 -6.80
CA SER A 582 7.72 13.50 -6.57
C SER A 582 7.20 14.04 -7.89
N HIS A 583 5.91 13.82 -8.18
CA HIS A 583 5.27 14.25 -9.42
C HIS A 583 3.84 14.69 -9.15
N HIS A 584 3.49 15.92 -9.53
CA HIS A 584 2.19 16.56 -9.25
C HIS A 584 1.74 16.46 -7.78
N GLY A 585 2.66 16.63 -6.84
CA GLY A 585 2.36 16.58 -5.41
C GLY A 585 2.14 15.17 -4.85
N ILE A 586 2.40 14.11 -5.63
CA ILE A 586 2.34 12.71 -5.20
C ILE A 586 3.76 12.13 -5.17
N TYR A 587 4.07 11.36 -4.13
CA TYR A 587 5.32 10.60 -4.03
C TYR A 587 5.21 9.20 -4.66
N TYR A 588 6.25 8.77 -5.38
CA TYR A 588 6.37 7.46 -6.02
C TYR A 588 7.70 6.81 -5.62
N LYS A 589 7.72 5.51 -5.35
CA LYS A 589 8.95 4.76 -5.03
C LYS A 589 9.89 4.69 -6.24
N GLU A 590 11.17 4.46 -5.99
CA GLU A 590 12.14 4.14 -7.05
C GLU A 590 11.67 2.94 -7.88
N GLU A 591 11.79 3.03 -9.21
CA GLU A 591 11.28 2.09 -10.21
C GLU A 591 9.75 1.94 -10.26
N GLU A 592 8.99 2.74 -9.51
CA GLU A 592 7.53 2.70 -9.56
C GLU A 592 7.03 3.26 -10.92
N THR A 593 6.23 2.45 -11.60
CA THR A 593 5.48 2.88 -12.79
C THR A 593 4.11 3.38 -12.37
N PHE A 594 3.72 4.56 -12.84
CA PHE A 594 2.47 5.21 -12.48
C PHE A 594 1.85 5.94 -13.66
N PHE A 595 0.56 6.25 -13.54
CA PHE A 595 -0.22 6.92 -14.57
C PHE A 595 -0.78 8.23 -14.00
N PRO A 596 -0.12 9.38 -14.24
CA PRO A 596 -0.63 10.67 -13.77
C PRO A 596 -1.98 11.00 -14.39
N THR A 597 -2.13 10.66 -15.68
CA THR A 597 -3.35 10.85 -16.47
C THR A 597 -3.69 9.59 -17.25
N GLU A 598 -4.85 9.57 -17.89
CA GLU A 598 -5.26 8.51 -18.83
C GLU A 598 -4.47 8.53 -20.16
N HIS A 599 -3.57 9.49 -20.36
CA HIS A 599 -2.78 9.62 -21.58
C HIS A 599 -1.29 9.43 -21.36
N GLU A 600 -0.87 9.25 -20.11
CA GLU A 600 0.54 9.31 -19.74
C GLU A 600 0.92 8.16 -18.81
N LYS A 601 1.95 7.41 -19.18
CA LYS A 601 2.62 6.38 -18.37
C LYS A 601 3.97 6.94 -17.97
N CYS A 602 4.23 7.04 -16.68
CA CYS A 602 5.50 7.51 -16.15
C CYS A 602 6.19 6.44 -15.32
N GLN A 603 7.51 6.51 -15.24
CA GLN A 603 8.32 5.69 -14.36
C GLN A 603 9.23 6.60 -13.53
N CYS A 604 9.32 6.31 -12.24
CA CYS A 604 10.29 6.92 -11.36
C CYS A 604 11.64 6.19 -11.48
N LEU A 605 12.67 6.87 -11.98
CA LEU A 605 14.01 6.33 -12.12
C LEU A 605 14.89 6.70 -10.91
N SER A 606 15.98 5.95 -10.74
CA SER A 606 17.02 6.28 -9.75
C SER A 606 17.47 7.75 -9.84
N GLY A 607 17.60 8.40 -8.69
CA GLY A 607 17.98 9.81 -8.60
C GLY A 607 16.80 10.80 -8.63
N GLY A 608 15.55 10.32 -8.55
CA GLY A 608 14.36 11.16 -8.44
C GLY A 608 13.84 11.71 -9.77
N VAL A 609 14.28 11.13 -10.89
CA VAL A 609 13.89 11.55 -12.24
C VAL A 609 12.61 10.83 -12.67
N VAL A 610 11.65 11.58 -13.21
CA VAL A 610 10.42 11.01 -13.77
C VAL A 610 10.52 11.04 -15.29
N GLU A 611 10.40 9.87 -15.91
CA GLU A 611 10.26 9.75 -17.37
C GLU A 611 8.84 9.35 -17.73
N CYS A 612 8.20 10.13 -18.61
CA CYS A 612 6.83 9.92 -19.04
C CYS A 612 6.76 9.61 -20.54
N GLN A 613 5.84 8.72 -20.89
CA GLN A 613 5.53 8.31 -22.25
C GLN A 613 4.02 8.38 -22.46
N ASN A 614 3.58 8.74 -23.67
CA ASN A 614 2.16 8.69 -23.97
C ASN A 614 1.66 7.24 -23.93
N THR A 615 0.56 7.01 -23.23
CA THR A 615 -0.17 5.75 -23.23
C THR A 615 -1.51 5.94 -23.95
N SER A 616 -1.88 4.95 -24.75
CA SER A 616 -3.16 4.87 -25.43
C SER A 616 -3.60 3.42 -25.46
N CYS A 617 -4.90 3.18 -25.48
CA CYS A 617 -5.39 1.82 -25.64
C CYS A 617 -5.04 1.27 -27.03
N PRO A 618 -4.81 -0.05 -27.16
CA PRO A 618 -4.50 -0.68 -28.45
C PRO A 618 -5.52 -0.34 -29.54
N ASP A 619 -6.79 -0.18 -29.15
CA ASP A 619 -7.90 0.13 -30.05
C ASP A 619 -8.08 1.65 -30.32
N GLY A 620 -7.20 2.50 -29.78
CA GLY A 620 -7.30 3.96 -29.87
C GLY A 620 -8.42 4.60 -29.03
N GLY A 621 -9.14 3.80 -28.22
CA GLY A 621 -10.17 4.29 -27.30
C GLY A 621 -9.62 4.98 -26.03
N PRO A 622 -10.46 5.74 -25.30
CA PRO A 622 -10.07 6.37 -24.04
C PRO A 622 -9.84 5.31 -22.95
N GLY A 623 -8.67 5.32 -22.31
CA GLY A 623 -8.36 4.52 -21.14
C GLY A 623 -8.96 5.08 -19.85
N LYS A 624 -8.93 4.33 -18.75
CA LYS A 624 -9.24 4.80 -17.40
C LYS A 624 -8.15 4.37 -16.42
N VAL A 625 -7.72 5.25 -15.53
CA VAL A 625 -6.85 4.87 -14.41
C VAL A 625 -7.73 4.40 -13.26
N VAL A 626 -7.64 3.14 -12.87
CA VAL A 626 -8.34 2.54 -11.72
C VAL A 626 -7.29 2.01 -10.76
N ASP A 627 -7.37 2.41 -9.48
CA ASP A 627 -6.38 2.08 -8.45
C ASP A 627 -4.92 2.40 -8.82
N GLY A 628 -4.71 3.49 -9.57
CA GLY A 628 -3.38 3.90 -10.01
C GLY A 628 -2.82 3.11 -11.20
N VAL A 629 -3.60 2.19 -11.78
CA VAL A 629 -3.25 1.41 -12.97
C VAL A 629 -4.04 1.90 -14.18
N PHE A 630 -3.36 2.17 -15.30
CA PHE A 630 -4.02 2.43 -16.57
C PHE A 630 -4.68 1.16 -17.09
N GLN A 631 -6.00 1.15 -17.06
CA GLN A 631 -6.84 0.13 -17.63
C GLN A 631 -7.42 0.67 -18.92
N CYS A 632 -7.28 -0.08 -20.00
CA CYS A 632 -8.18 0.13 -21.11
C CYS A 632 -9.57 -0.35 -20.70
N PRO A 633 -10.67 0.30 -21.16
CA PRO A 633 -11.97 -0.32 -21.14
C PRO A 633 -11.74 -1.71 -21.69
N SER A 634 -12.00 -2.73 -20.87
CA SER A 634 -11.83 -4.12 -21.26
C SER A 634 -12.48 -4.25 -22.62
N ALA A 635 -11.70 -4.58 -23.67
CA ALA A 635 -12.28 -4.99 -24.94
C ALA A 635 -13.36 -6.00 -24.57
N ALA A 636 -14.62 -5.72 -24.93
CA ALA A 636 -15.76 -6.46 -24.43
C ALA A 636 -15.45 -7.97 -24.51
N SER A 637 -15.35 -8.65 -23.37
CA SER A 637 -15.04 -10.06 -23.36
C SER A 637 -16.33 -10.83 -23.20
N SER A 638 -16.39 -12.00 -23.83
CA SER A 638 -17.49 -12.93 -23.61
C SER A 638 -17.00 -14.20 -22.94
N THR A 639 -17.90 -14.84 -22.20
CA THR A 639 -17.62 -16.04 -21.42
C THR A 639 -18.55 -17.17 -21.82
N CYS A 640 -17.97 -18.28 -22.22
CA CYS A 640 -18.64 -19.57 -22.37
C CYS A 640 -18.55 -20.36 -21.06
N ILE A 641 -19.57 -21.15 -20.77
CA ILE A 641 -19.68 -21.98 -19.58
C ILE A 641 -19.87 -23.44 -19.97
N ALA A 642 -19.12 -24.34 -19.34
CA ALA A 642 -19.35 -25.78 -19.35
C ALA A 642 -19.57 -26.25 -17.91
N THR A 643 -20.73 -26.85 -17.60
CA THR A 643 -21.09 -27.20 -16.22
C THR A 643 -21.80 -28.55 -16.11
N GLY A 644 -21.61 -29.23 -14.98
CA GLY A 644 -22.37 -30.42 -14.60
C GLY A 644 -22.14 -31.62 -15.52
N ASP A 645 -23.20 -32.42 -15.74
CA ASP A 645 -23.14 -33.62 -16.59
C ASP A 645 -23.19 -33.30 -18.09
N SER A 646 -23.98 -32.30 -18.48
CA SER A 646 -24.32 -32.06 -19.89
C SER A 646 -24.57 -30.61 -20.25
N ALA A 647 -24.58 -29.67 -19.32
CA ALA A 647 -25.04 -28.31 -19.59
C ALA A 647 -23.91 -27.38 -20.08
N TYR A 648 -24.25 -26.52 -21.05
CA TYR A 648 -23.35 -25.55 -21.67
C TYR A 648 -24.07 -24.23 -21.90
N VAL A 649 -23.31 -23.14 -21.89
CA VAL A 649 -23.75 -21.81 -22.33
C VAL A 649 -22.69 -21.26 -23.29
N THR A 650 -23.10 -20.91 -24.50
CA THR A 650 -22.21 -20.34 -25.54
C THR A 650 -21.77 -18.91 -25.19
N PHE A 651 -20.82 -18.37 -25.94
CA PHE A 651 -20.40 -16.97 -25.84
C PHE A 651 -21.55 -15.98 -26.11
N ASP A 652 -22.52 -16.32 -26.95
CA ASP A 652 -23.66 -15.46 -27.25
C ASP A 652 -24.86 -15.71 -26.30
N GLY A 653 -24.68 -16.62 -25.33
CA GLY A 653 -25.60 -16.87 -24.22
C GLY A 653 -26.70 -17.88 -24.52
N VAL A 654 -26.48 -18.80 -25.47
CA VAL A 654 -27.37 -19.93 -25.76
C VAL A 654 -27.10 -21.06 -24.78
N ALA A 655 -28.10 -21.40 -23.97
CA ALA A 655 -28.02 -22.52 -23.04
C ALA A 655 -28.53 -23.81 -23.69
N PHE A 656 -27.77 -24.90 -23.59
CA PHE A 656 -28.14 -26.21 -24.15
C PHE A 656 -27.53 -27.37 -23.35
N SER A 657 -27.94 -28.60 -23.67
CA SER A 657 -27.45 -29.81 -23.02
C SER A 657 -26.99 -30.85 -24.05
N VAL A 658 -25.79 -31.41 -23.85
CA VAL A 658 -25.24 -32.54 -24.61
C VAL A 658 -24.94 -33.68 -23.63
N PRO A 659 -25.76 -34.74 -23.61
CA PRO A 659 -25.52 -35.90 -22.76
C PRO A 659 -24.29 -36.70 -23.24
N GLY A 660 -23.66 -37.44 -22.32
CA GLY A 660 -22.58 -38.39 -22.63
C GLY A 660 -21.28 -38.19 -21.85
N THR A 661 -20.37 -39.15 -21.99
CA THR A 661 -19.06 -39.22 -21.30
C THR A 661 -17.91 -39.17 -22.30
N CYS A 662 -18.03 -38.31 -23.32
CA CYS A 662 -17.02 -38.14 -24.35
C CYS A 662 -16.06 -36.99 -24.02
N SER A 663 -14.99 -36.91 -24.80
CA SER A 663 -14.16 -35.71 -24.87
C SER A 663 -14.66 -34.79 -25.97
N TYR A 664 -14.80 -33.51 -25.65
CA TYR A 664 -15.39 -32.49 -26.53
C TYR A 664 -14.48 -31.28 -26.68
N ILE A 665 -14.51 -30.65 -27.86
CA ILE A 665 -13.90 -29.35 -28.09
C ILE A 665 -14.89 -28.28 -27.59
N LEU A 666 -14.51 -27.57 -26.52
CA LEU A 666 -15.30 -26.44 -26.01
C LEU A 666 -15.18 -25.25 -26.95
N SER A 667 -13.95 -24.83 -27.24
CA SER A 667 -13.69 -23.73 -28.15
C SER A 667 -12.31 -23.88 -28.75
N GLN A 668 -12.18 -23.51 -30.02
CA GLN A 668 -10.89 -23.39 -30.69
C GLN A 668 -10.92 -22.20 -31.65
N THR A 669 -9.73 -21.69 -31.99
CA THR A 669 -9.59 -20.70 -33.06
C THR A 669 -9.76 -21.37 -34.41
N CYS A 670 -10.69 -20.89 -35.24
CA CYS A 670 -11.07 -21.57 -36.49
C CYS A 670 -10.75 -20.75 -37.73
N THR A 671 -10.78 -19.42 -37.62
CA THR A 671 -10.43 -18.50 -38.70
C THR A 671 -9.64 -17.30 -38.15
N GLY A 672 -8.93 -16.60 -39.02
CA GLY A 672 -8.17 -15.38 -38.68
C GLY A 672 -6.70 -15.62 -38.32
N ASP A 673 -5.96 -14.52 -38.19
CA ASP A 673 -4.50 -14.49 -37.93
C ASP A 673 -4.17 -14.30 -36.43
N MET A 674 -5.15 -14.47 -35.54
CA MET A 674 -4.98 -14.33 -34.09
C MET A 674 -4.27 -15.54 -33.49
N THR A 675 -3.82 -15.41 -32.23
CA THR A 675 -3.18 -16.50 -31.51
C THR A 675 -4.13 -17.71 -31.42
N SER A 676 -3.70 -18.83 -31.99
CA SER A 676 -4.48 -20.06 -32.01
C SER A 676 -4.48 -20.73 -30.64
N PHE A 677 -5.64 -21.22 -30.21
CA PHE A 677 -5.80 -22.09 -29.06
C PHE A 677 -6.86 -23.16 -29.28
N VAL A 678 -6.79 -24.24 -28.51
CA VAL A 678 -7.81 -25.29 -28.43
C VAL A 678 -8.10 -25.61 -26.97
N VAL A 679 -9.36 -25.54 -26.56
CA VAL A 679 -9.83 -25.95 -25.22
C VAL A 679 -10.71 -27.18 -25.36
N THR A 680 -10.32 -28.26 -24.69
CA THR A 680 -11.06 -29.54 -24.71
C THR A 680 -11.39 -30.00 -23.30
N VAL A 681 -12.60 -30.54 -23.13
CA VAL A 681 -13.05 -31.12 -21.88
C VAL A 681 -13.20 -32.64 -22.02
N GLN A 682 -12.63 -33.39 -21.08
CA GLN A 682 -12.79 -34.83 -20.98
C GLN A 682 -13.82 -35.15 -19.90
N LYS A 683 -14.89 -35.86 -20.27
CA LYS A 683 -15.93 -36.31 -19.33
C LYS A 683 -15.84 -37.82 -19.08
N GLU A 684 -16.05 -38.24 -17.84
CA GLU A 684 -16.11 -39.65 -17.46
C GLU A 684 -17.39 -39.96 -16.68
N ALA A 685 -17.81 -41.23 -16.70
CA ALA A 685 -19.00 -41.70 -16.00
C ALA A 685 -18.78 -41.81 -14.47
N TRP A 686 -19.65 -41.18 -13.69
CA TRP A 686 -19.71 -41.26 -12.23
C TRP A 686 -20.88 -42.15 -11.76
N ARG A 687 -20.75 -42.75 -10.56
CA ARG A 687 -21.80 -43.46 -9.79
C ARG A 687 -22.50 -44.56 -10.60
N LYS A 688 -21.75 -45.55 -11.09
CA LYS A 688 -22.28 -46.67 -11.89
C LYS A 688 -22.98 -46.22 -13.19
N GLY A 689 -22.47 -45.18 -13.86
CA GLY A 689 -22.93 -44.78 -15.19
C GLY A 689 -24.13 -43.83 -15.24
N LYS A 690 -24.50 -43.17 -14.13
CA LYS A 690 -25.74 -42.37 -14.04
C LYS A 690 -25.56 -40.86 -14.26
N VAL A 691 -24.34 -40.35 -14.12
CA VAL A 691 -23.99 -38.92 -14.23
C VAL A 691 -22.59 -38.84 -14.85
N SER A 692 -22.28 -37.84 -15.65
CA SER A 692 -20.92 -37.56 -16.13
C SER A 692 -20.31 -36.37 -15.37
N GLY A 693 -18.99 -36.38 -15.18
CA GLY A 693 -18.25 -35.27 -14.56
C GLY A 693 -17.02 -34.90 -15.38
N ILE A 694 -16.52 -33.69 -15.21
CA ILE A 694 -15.28 -33.24 -15.88
C ILE A 694 -14.09 -33.90 -15.18
N GLN A 695 -13.41 -34.79 -15.90
CA GLN A 695 -12.23 -35.51 -15.43
C GLN A 695 -10.95 -34.69 -15.65
N ALA A 696 -10.87 -34.03 -16.81
CA ALA A 696 -9.73 -33.21 -17.18
C ALA A 696 -10.14 -32.10 -18.14
N LEU A 697 -9.41 -30.99 -18.08
CA LEU A 697 -9.47 -29.88 -19.02
C LEU A 697 -8.09 -29.77 -19.67
N SER A 698 -8.04 -29.83 -21.00
CA SER A 698 -6.81 -29.63 -21.77
C SER A 698 -6.86 -28.36 -22.60
N VAL A 699 -5.74 -27.64 -22.63
CA VAL A 699 -5.57 -26.36 -23.32
C VAL A 699 -4.29 -26.44 -24.15
N GLU A 700 -4.43 -26.35 -25.46
CA GLU A 700 -3.31 -26.24 -26.39
C GLU A 700 -3.17 -24.77 -26.80
N VAL A 701 -2.03 -24.16 -26.48
CA VAL A 701 -1.75 -22.75 -26.81
C VAL A 701 -0.24 -22.53 -26.88
N TYR A 702 0.22 -21.69 -27.82
CA TYR A 702 1.66 -21.46 -28.06
C TYR A 702 2.49 -22.73 -28.31
N GLY A 703 1.85 -23.80 -28.80
CA GLY A 703 2.50 -25.10 -29.01
C GLY A 703 2.77 -25.91 -27.73
N VAL A 704 2.20 -25.48 -26.60
CA VAL A 704 2.27 -26.16 -25.30
C VAL A 704 0.92 -26.81 -25.00
N ASN A 705 0.93 -28.05 -24.51
CA ASN A 705 -0.28 -28.74 -24.06
C ASN A 705 -0.37 -28.75 -22.53
N LEU A 706 -1.38 -28.07 -22.00
CA LEU A 706 -1.66 -27.96 -20.57
C LEU A 706 -2.84 -28.86 -20.22
N THR A 707 -2.72 -29.72 -19.22
CA THR A 707 -3.85 -30.54 -18.72
C THR A 707 -4.05 -30.35 -17.22
N LEU A 708 -5.23 -29.87 -16.85
CA LEU A 708 -5.72 -29.76 -15.48
C LEU A 708 -6.60 -30.96 -15.16
N ARG A 709 -6.28 -31.70 -14.10
CA ARG A 709 -7.01 -32.91 -13.70
C ARG A 709 -7.93 -32.62 -12.52
N GLN A 710 -9.06 -33.31 -12.50
CA GLN A 710 -10.03 -33.20 -11.41
C GLN A 710 -9.38 -33.46 -10.06
N GLY A 711 -9.67 -32.60 -9.07
CA GLY A 711 -9.18 -32.71 -7.70
C GLY A 711 -7.67 -32.51 -7.52
N LYS A 712 -6.92 -32.14 -8.57
CA LYS A 712 -5.47 -31.84 -8.51
C LYS A 712 -5.26 -30.33 -8.54
N ARG A 713 -5.32 -29.71 -7.36
CA ARG A 713 -5.23 -28.25 -7.20
C ARG A 713 -3.80 -27.75 -7.19
N GLU A 714 -2.88 -28.63 -6.83
CA GLU A 714 -1.47 -28.34 -6.65
C GLU A 714 -0.67 -28.39 -7.96
N ASP A 715 -1.20 -29.04 -9.01
CA ASP A 715 -0.43 -29.44 -10.19
C ASP A 715 -1.13 -29.11 -11.52
N VAL A 716 -0.33 -28.81 -12.54
CA VAL A 716 -0.73 -28.79 -13.96
C VAL A 716 0.23 -29.67 -14.76
N MET A 717 -0.30 -30.46 -15.70
CA MET A 717 0.54 -31.20 -16.64
C MET A 717 0.92 -30.28 -17.80
N VAL A 718 2.22 -30.09 -18.04
CA VAL A 718 2.78 -29.35 -19.19
C VAL A 718 3.49 -30.34 -20.08
N ASP A 719 2.99 -30.56 -21.30
CA ASP A 719 3.52 -31.54 -22.25
C ASP A 719 3.72 -32.94 -21.63
N SER A 720 2.73 -33.36 -20.83
CA SER A 720 2.72 -34.61 -20.07
C SER A 720 3.66 -34.68 -18.86
N ILE A 721 4.33 -33.60 -18.47
CA ILE A 721 5.15 -33.52 -17.24
C ILE A 721 4.37 -32.74 -16.17
N SER A 722 4.33 -33.24 -14.94
CA SER A 722 3.68 -32.55 -13.82
C SER A 722 4.50 -31.36 -13.34
N HIS A 723 3.87 -30.20 -13.21
CA HIS A 723 4.42 -28.96 -12.67
C HIS A 723 3.59 -28.52 -11.47
N HIS A 724 4.26 -28.24 -10.34
CA HIS A 724 3.61 -27.62 -9.19
C HIS A 724 3.24 -26.17 -9.52
N LEU A 725 2.05 -25.75 -9.09
CA LEU A 725 1.58 -24.38 -9.26
C LEU A 725 2.23 -23.43 -8.23
N PRO A 726 2.50 -22.16 -8.59
CA PRO A 726 2.26 -21.54 -9.88
C PRO A 726 3.22 -22.02 -10.98
N ALA A 727 2.71 -22.12 -12.21
CA ALA A 727 3.49 -22.42 -13.40
C ALA A 727 3.47 -21.21 -14.37
N ILE A 728 4.64 -20.66 -14.65
CA ILE A 728 4.85 -19.51 -15.55
C ILE A 728 5.66 -19.99 -16.75
N LEU A 729 5.07 -19.94 -17.95
CA LEU A 729 5.66 -20.48 -19.17
C LEU A 729 5.88 -19.38 -20.21
N GLY A 730 6.84 -19.57 -21.10
CA GLY A 730 7.12 -18.67 -22.23
C GLY A 730 7.54 -17.25 -21.81
N GLY A 731 8.17 -17.07 -20.65
CA GLY A 731 8.49 -15.72 -20.14
C GLY A 731 7.29 -14.94 -19.63
N GLY A 732 6.19 -15.62 -19.27
CA GLY A 732 4.98 -15.02 -18.73
C GLY A 732 3.79 -15.00 -19.70
N GLN A 733 3.95 -15.53 -20.91
CA GLN A 733 2.88 -15.67 -21.90
C GLN A 733 1.75 -16.58 -21.45
N ILE A 734 2.06 -17.57 -20.60
CA ILE A 734 1.08 -18.44 -19.97
C ILE A 734 1.35 -18.43 -18.47
N GLN A 735 0.32 -18.21 -17.68
CA GLN A 735 0.38 -18.25 -16.23
C GLN A 735 -0.74 -19.13 -15.70
N VAL A 736 -0.39 -20.14 -14.91
CA VAL A 736 -1.35 -21.04 -14.26
C VAL A 736 -1.10 -20.98 -12.76
N TYR A 737 -2.14 -20.72 -11.98
CA TYR A 737 -2.00 -20.58 -10.52
C TYR A 737 -3.25 -21.01 -9.76
N PRO A 738 -3.11 -21.34 -8.46
CA PRO A 738 -4.24 -21.65 -7.61
C PRO A 738 -5.09 -20.40 -7.40
N HIS A 739 -6.40 -20.52 -7.59
CA HIS A 739 -7.32 -19.38 -7.45
C HIS A 739 -8.61 -19.83 -6.75
N GLY A 740 -8.78 -19.39 -5.49
CA GLY A 740 -9.89 -19.86 -4.65
C GLY A 740 -9.83 -21.38 -4.49
N THR A 741 -10.94 -22.10 -4.69
CA THR A 741 -10.97 -23.57 -4.66
C THR A 741 -10.50 -24.25 -5.94
N GLY A 742 -10.24 -23.50 -7.02
CA GLY A 742 -9.90 -24.02 -8.34
C GLY A 742 -8.53 -23.55 -8.85
N VAL A 743 -8.41 -23.56 -10.18
CA VAL A 743 -7.22 -23.11 -10.92
C VAL A 743 -7.63 -22.07 -11.96
N LEU A 744 -6.79 -21.04 -12.09
CA LEU A 744 -6.91 -19.99 -13.09
C LEU A 744 -5.72 -20.04 -14.05
N LEU A 745 -6.01 -20.15 -15.34
CA LEU A 745 -5.05 -20.02 -16.43
C LEU A 745 -5.29 -18.71 -17.15
N ARG A 746 -4.20 -17.95 -17.36
CA ARG A 746 -4.20 -16.71 -18.13
C ARG A 746 -3.12 -16.74 -19.21
N THR A 747 -3.42 -16.04 -20.28
CA THR A 747 -2.46 -15.74 -21.35
C THR A 747 -2.25 -14.25 -21.50
N ASP A 748 -1.14 -13.85 -22.09
CA ASP A 748 -0.79 -12.46 -22.42
C ASP A 748 -1.75 -11.81 -23.43
N PHE A 749 -2.40 -12.59 -24.31
CA PHE A 749 -3.40 -12.10 -25.26
C PHE A 749 -4.83 -12.03 -24.71
N GLY A 750 -5.04 -12.41 -23.44
CA GLY A 750 -6.31 -12.22 -22.75
C GLY A 750 -7.27 -13.41 -22.74
N LEU A 751 -6.87 -14.61 -23.20
CA LEU A 751 -7.61 -15.84 -22.92
C LEU A 751 -7.51 -16.16 -21.41
N ILE A 752 -8.67 -16.34 -20.78
CA ILE A 752 -8.80 -16.67 -19.36
C ILE A 752 -9.62 -17.96 -19.24
N ILE A 753 -9.07 -18.94 -18.54
CA ILE A 753 -9.75 -20.22 -18.27
C ILE A 753 -9.82 -20.44 -16.76
N ARG A 754 -11.02 -20.73 -16.27
CA ARG A 754 -11.25 -21.12 -14.88
C ARG A 754 -11.77 -22.53 -14.84
N TYR A 755 -11.21 -23.32 -13.94
CA TYR A 755 -11.71 -24.65 -13.64
C TYR A 755 -11.79 -24.82 -12.13
N ASP A 756 -12.97 -25.15 -11.63
CA ASP A 756 -13.22 -25.44 -10.21
C ASP A 756 -12.62 -26.78 -9.76
N LEU A 757 -11.96 -27.52 -10.66
CA LEU A 757 -11.43 -28.87 -10.48
C LEU A 757 -12.51 -29.90 -10.13
N ALA A 758 -13.77 -29.61 -10.46
CA ALA A 758 -14.92 -30.45 -10.24
C ALA A 758 -15.84 -30.47 -11.47
N GLN A 759 -16.83 -29.60 -11.56
CA GLN A 759 -17.87 -29.68 -12.58
C GLN A 759 -18.01 -28.42 -13.43
N HIS A 760 -17.27 -27.35 -13.16
CA HIS A 760 -17.48 -26.05 -13.76
C HIS A 760 -16.23 -25.50 -14.43
N VAL A 761 -16.35 -25.18 -15.72
CA VAL A 761 -15.31 -24.53 -16.52
C VAL A 761 -15.88 -23.27 -17.13
N THR A 762 -15.14 -22.17 -17.06
CA THR A 762 -15.40 -20.98 -17.87
C THR A 762 -14.24 -20.71 -18.81
N VAL A 763 -14.58 -20.28 -20.02
CA VAL A 763 -13.63 -19.83 -21.04
C VAL A 763 -14.03 -18.41 -21.39
N THR A 764 -13.16 -17.45 -21.09
CA THR A 764 -13.38 -16.03 -21.39
C THR A 764 -12.37 -15.57 -22.43
N VAL A 765 -12.88 -14.93 -23.49
CA VAL A 765 -12.07 -14.52 -24.66
C VAL A 765 -12.35 -13.04 -24.97
N PRO A 766 -11.33 -12.24 -25.32
CA PRO A 766 -11.51 -10.83 -25.68
C PRO A 766 -12.26 -10.66 -27.01
N GLN A 767 -12.87 -9.49 -27.22
CA GLN A 767 -13.63 -9.15 -28.43
C GLN A 767 -12.87 -9.35 -29.74
N THR A 768 -11.53 -9.32 -29.71
CA THR A 768 -10.69 -9.55 -30.89
C THR A 768 -10.90 -10.93 -31.54
N TYR A 769 -11.55 -11.87 -30.84
CA TYR A 769 -11.93 -13.19 -31.37
C TYR A 769 -13.38 -13.27 -31.87
N GLU A 770 -14.12 -12.16 -31.90
CA GLU A 770 -15.51 -12.12 -32.36
C GLU A 770 -15.63 -12.68 -33.80
N GLY A 771 -16.47 -13.70 -33.99
CA GLY A 771 -16.70 -14.39 -35.26
C GLY A 771 -15.58 -15.35 -35.71
N HIS A 772 -14.56 -15.57 -34.88
CA HIS A 772 -13.37 -16.35 -35.23
C HIS A 772 -13.21 -17.66 -34.48
N LEU A 773 -14.13 -17.93 -33.55
CA LEU A 773 -14.15 -19.15 -32.75
C LEU A 773 -15.11 -20.17 -33.33
N CYS A 774 -14.92 -21.43 -32.98
CA CYS A 774 -15.91 -22.49 -33.16
C CYS A 774 -15.71 -23.59 -32.10
N GLY A 775 -16.72 -24.43 -31.90
CA GLY A 775 -16.76 -25.44 -30.83
C GLY A 775 -18.13 -25.46 -30.15
N LEU A 776 -18.25 -26.20 -29.05
CA LEU A 776 -19.49 -26.19 -28.24
C LEU A 776 -19.82 -24.82 -27.65
N CYS A 777 -18.85 -23.91 -27.54
CA CYS A 777 -19.05 -22.56 -27.07
C CYS A 777 -19.62 -21.59 -28.13
N GLY A 778 -19.95 -22.07 -29.33
CA GLY A 778 -20.47 -21.24 -30.40
C GLY A 778 -19.39 -20.51 -31.19
N ASN A 779 -19.79 -19.51 -31.98
CA ASN A 779 -18.91 -18.76 -32.88
C ASN A 779 -18.55 -17.34 -32.39
N TYR A 780 -19.20 -16.88 -31.30
CA TYR A 780 -18.97 -15.59 -30.66
C TYR A 780 -19.17 -14.42 -31.62
N ASN A 781 -20.35 -14.26 -32.19
CA ASN A 781 -20.63 -13.16 -33.15
C ASN A 781 -21.83 -12.29 -32.73
N GLY A 782 -22.32 -12.46 -31.49
CA GLY A 782 -23.49 -11.79 -30.94
C GLY A 782 -24.84 -12.32 -31.44
N GLN A 783 -24.87 -13.35 -32.28
CA GLN A 783 -26.08 -13.97 -32.80
C GLN A 783 -26.33 -15.30 -32.11
N ARG A 784 -27.54 -15.46 -31.56
CA ARG A 784 -27.90 -16.67 -30.79
C ARG A 784 -28.43 -17.81 -31.67
N ASP A 785 -28.97 -17.48 -32.84
CA ASP A 785 -29.71 -18.44 -33.66
C ASP A 785 -28.77 -19.31 -34.52
N ASP A 786 -27.48 -18.96 -34.60
CA ASP A 786 -26.47 -19.63 -35.42
C ASP A 786 -25.36 -20.31 -34.60
N ASP A 787 -25.44 -20.28 -33.26
CA ASP A 787 -24.45 -20.85 -32.36
C ASP A 787 -24.21 -22.36 -32.57
N PHE A 788 -25.15 -23.07 -33.19
CA PHE A 788 -25.04 -24.49 -33.52
C PHE A 788 -24.38 -24.76 -34.89
N HIS A 789 -23.46 -23.88 -35.31
CA HIS A 789 -22.67 -24.07 -36.51
C HIS A 789 -21.66 -25.22 -36.38
N LEU A 790 -21.67 -26.10 -37.37
CA LEU A 790 -20.73 -27.21 -37.53
C LEU A 790 -19.44 -26.74 -38.21
N SER A 791 -18.39 -27.57 -38.15
CA SER A 791 -17.09 -27.28 -38.78
C SER A 791 -17.14 -27.15 -40.31
N ASP A 792 -18.20 -27.64 -40.97
CA ASP A 792 -18.46 -27.47 -42.40
C ASP A 792 -19.31 -26.24 -42.75
N GLY A 793 -19.68 -25.43 -41.74
CA GLY A 793 -20.50 -24.22 -41.88
C GLY A 793 -22.01 -24.48 -41.91
N GLN A 794 -22.49 -25.71 -41.80
CA GLN A 794 -23.93 -25.99 -41.69
C GLN A 794 -24.44 -25.79 -40.26
N LEU A 795 -25.73 -25.53 -40.10
CA LEU A 795 -26.37 -25.45 -38.78
C LEU A 795 -26.88 -26.83 -38.36
N ALA A 796 -26.54 -27.27 -37.15
CA ALA A 796 -27.07 -28.52 -36.62
C ALA A 796 -28.58 -28.41 -36.32
N PRO A 797 -29.36 -29.49 -36.53
CA PRO A 797 -30.80 -29.48 -36.32
C PRO A 797 -31.21 -29.43 -34.84
N ASP A 798 -30.33 -29.89 -33.95
CA ASP A 798 -30.55 -29.91 -32.50
C ASP A 798 -29.22 -30.00 -31.73
N ALA A 799 -29.29 -29.83 -30.40
CA ALA A 799 -28.13 -29.88 -29.51
C ALA A 799 -27.42 -31.24 -29.50
N THR A 800 -28.12 -32.34 -29.78
CA THR A 800 -27.51 -33.69 -29.79
C THR A 800 -26.64 -33.88 -31.03
N ALA A 801 -27.14 -33.44 -32.19
CA ALA A 801 -26.41 -33.43 -33.45
C ALA A 801 -25.20 -32.47 -33.37
N PHE A 802 -25.40 -31.28 -32.79
CA PHE A 802 -24.32 -30.32 -32.54
C PHE A 802 -23.23 -30.92 -31.63
N GLY A 803 -23.63 -31.46 -30.47
CA GLY A 803 -22.74 -32.12 -29.53
C GLY A 803 -21.93 -33.26 -30.14
N SER A 804 -22.57 -34.07 -30.99
CA SER A 804 -21.92 -35.19 -31.68
C SER A 804 -20.86 -34.75 -32.69
N ALA A 805 -21.02 -33.59 -33.32
CA ALA A 805 -20.06 -33.07 -34.30
C ALA A 805 -18.75 -32.59 -33.67
N TRP A 806 -18.78 -32.18 -32.40
CA TRP A 806 -17.63 -31.64 -31.65
C TRP A 806 -16.93 -32.67 -30.75
N LYS A 807 -17.19 -33.96 -30.94
CA LYS A 807 -16.49 -35.07 -30.28
C LYS A 807 -15.07 -35.24 -30.83
N ILE A 808 -14.14 -35.60 -29.95
CA ILE A 808 -12.80 -36.05 -30.35
C ILE A 808 -12.91 -37.49 -30.88
N LYS A 809 -12.54 -37.71 -32.15
CA LYS A 809 -12.87 -38.93 -32.93
C LYS A 809 -12.11 -40.21 -32.51
N ASP A 810 -11.07 -40.10 -31.67
CA ASP A 810 -10.15 -41.20 -31.36
C ASP A 810 -10.37 -41.88 -30.00
N MET A 811 -11.51 -41.65 -29.33
CA MET A 811 -11.83 -42.25 -28.03
C MET A 811 -13.23 -42.89 -28.02
N PRO A 812 -13.38 -44.21 -27.78
CA PRO A 812 -14.69 -44.84 -27.68
C PRO A 812 -15.44 -44.31 -26.44
N CYS A 813 -16.60 -43.70 -26.67
CA CYS A 813 -17.45 -43.13 -25.62
C CYS A 813 -18.93 -43.25 -26.02
N ASP A 814 -19.83 -43.31 -25.04
CA ASP A 814 -21.28 -43.39 -25.28
C ASP A 814 -21.89 -41.98 -25.45
N ASP A 815 -22.57 -41.77 -26.60
CA ASP A 815 -23.28 -40.53 -26.97
C ASP A 815 -24.60 -40.34 -26.23
N ALA A 816 -25.16 -41.46 -25.78
CA ALA A 816 -26.56 -41.59 -25.47
C ALA A 816 -26.70 -42.02 -24.03
N CYS A 817 -27.43 -41.22 -23.27
CA CYS A 817 -28.07 -41.74 -22.09
C CYS A 817 -29.21 -42.68 -22.55
N PRO A 818 -29.27 -43.95 -22.10
CA PRO A 818 -30.29 -44.91 -22.54
C PRO A 818 -31.69 -44.33 -22.32
N GLN A 819 -32.55 -44.35 -23.33
CA GLN A 819 -33.82 -43.61 -23.36
C GLN A 819 -34.77 -43.87 -22.17
N ASP A 820 -34.58 -44.95 -21.42
CA ASP A 820 -35.38 -45.32 -20.24
C ASP A 820 -34.65 -45.10 -18.88
N GLU A 821 -33.40 -44.62 -18.87
CA GLU A 821 -32.58 -44.47 -17.64
C GLU A 821 -32.07 -43.05 -17.36
N CYS A 822 -32.35 -42.08 -18.23
CA CYS A 822 -31.96 -40.69 -17.97
C CYS A 822 -32.74 -40.12 -16.79
N PRO A 823 -32.06 -39.58 -15.76
CA PRO A 823 -32.75 -39.04 -14.60
C PRO A 823 -33.54 -37.77 -14.99
N THR A 824 -34.80 -37.93 -15.38
CA THR A 824 -35.71 -36.80 -15.56
C THR A 824 -36.11 -36.24 -14.20
N CYS A 825 -35.95 -34.94 -14.00
CA CYS A 825 -36.39 -34.32 -12.76
C CYS A 825 -37.92 -34.27 -12.69
N SER A 826 -38.51 -34.91 -11.68
CA SER A 826 -39.95 -34.79 -11.46
C SER A 826 -40.30 -33.35 -11.08
N LYS A 827 -41.50 -32.89 -11.46
CA LYS A 827 -41.95 -31.51 -11.18
C LYS A 827 -41.93 -31.19 -9.69
N GLU A 828 -42.21 -32.18 -8.84
CA GLU A 828 -42.20 -32.04 -7.39
C GLU A 828 -40.77 -31.81 -6.85
N LYS A 829 -39.76 -32.48 -7.41
CA LYS A 829 -38.36 -32.28 -7.03
C LYS A 829 -37.86 -30.89 -7.47
N VAL A 830 -38.23 -30.44 -8.67
CA VAL A 830 -37.88 -29.09 -9.16
C VAL A 830 -38.36 -28.02 -8.18
N VAL A 831 -39.62 -28.10 -7.73
CA VAL A 831 -40.20 -27.14 -6.77
C VAL A 831 -39.45 -27.13 -5.44
N VAL A 832 -38.93 -28.27 -4.99
CA VAL A 832 -38.11 -28.35 -3.77
C VAL A 832 -36.75 -27.68 -3.99
N LEU A 833 -36.09 -27.99 -5.10
CA LEU A 833 -34.75 -27.47 -5.43
C LEU A 833 -34.75 -25.97 -5.78
N GLN A 834 -35.91 -25.40 -6.15
CA GLN A 834 -36.11 -23.96 -6.34
C GLN A 834 -36.17 -23.15 -5.04
N LYS A 835 -36.19 -23.80 -3.86
CA LYS A 835 -36.20 -23.09 -2.58
C LYS A 835 -34.81 -22.56 -2.22
N SER A 836 -34.77 -21.55 -1.35
CA SER A 836 -33.54 -20.86 -0.92
C SER A 836 -32.53 -21.73 -0.17
N ASN A 837 -32.94 -22.90 0.34
CA ASN A 837 -32.03 -23.88 0.94
C ASN A 837 -31.37 -24.82 -0.09
N TYR A 838 -31.60 -24.58 -1.38
CA TYR A 838 -31.00 -25.27 -2.53
C TYR A 838 -30.63 -24.21 -3.59
N CYS A 839 -31.02 -24.41 -4.85
CA CYS A 839 -30.65 -23.54 -5.98
C CYS A 839 -31.42 -22.22 -6.03
N GLY A 840 -32.50 -22.09 -5.24
CA GLY A 840 -33.23 -20.82 -5.10
C GLY A 840 -32.40 -19.71 -4.45
N LEU A 841 -31.30 -20.05 -3.77
CA LEU A 841 -30.37 -19.06 -3.19
C LEU A 841 -29.75 -18.16 -4.27
N LEU A 842 -29.47 -18.73 -5.45
CA LEU A 842 -28.82 -18.04 -6.57
C LEU A 842 -29.64 -16.87 -7.11
N ILE A 843 -30.97 -16.98 -7.09
CA ILE A 843 -31.93 -16.01 -7.65
C ILE A 843 -32.67 -15.21 -6.56
N ALA A 844 -32.28 -15.35 -5.29
CA ALA A 844 -32.97 -14.69 -4.19
C ALA A 844 -32.76 -13.16 -4.25
N PRO A 845 -33.81 -12.34 -4.44
CA PRO A 845 -33.67 -10.91 -4.69
C PRO A 845 -33.02 -10.15 -3.53
N GLU A 846 -33.23 -10.62 -2.29
CA GLU A 846 -32.60 -10.09 -1.07
C GLU A 846 -31.60 -11.11 -0.47
N GLY A 847 -30.94 -11.89 -1.34
CA GLY A 847 -29.99 -12.93 -0.97
C GLY A 847 -28.52 -12.47 -0.99
N PRO A 848 -27.57 -13.36 -0.66
CA PRO A 848 -26.14 -13.05 -0.62
C PRO A 848 -25.54 -12.63 -1.98
N PHE A 849 -26.28 -12.86 -3.08
CA PHE A 849 -25.83 -12.57 -4.44
C PHE A 849 -26.62 -11.46 -5.14
N SER A 850 -27.49 -10.72 -4.42
CA SER A 850 -28.33 -9.66 -5.01
C SER A 850 -27.52 -8.57 -5.71
N SER A 851 -26.36 -8.22 -5.14
CA SER A 851 -25.38 -7.30 -5.74
C SER A 851 -24.83 -7.80 -7.09
N CYS A 852 -24.94 -9.09 -7.40
CA CYS A 852 -24.41 -9.66 -8.64
C CYS A 852 -25.47 -9.77 -9.74
N HIS A 853 -26.76 -9.82 -9.40
CA HIS A 853 -27.85 -10.08 -10.36
C HIS A 853 -27.96 -9.07 -11.50
N HIS A 854 -27.49 -7.84 -11.29
CA HIS A 854 -27.49 -6.79 -12.31
C HIS A 854 -26.26 -6.83 -13.23
N VAL A 855 -25.22 -7.59 -12.84
CA VAL A 855 -23.98 -7.76 -13.60
C VAL A 855 -23.97 -9.10 -14.32
N ILE A 856 -24.37 -10.17 -13.64
CA ILE A 856 -24.44 -11.54 -14.15
C ILE A 856 -25.86 -12.05 -13.93
N ASP A 857 -26.50 -12.58 -14.98
CA ASP A 857 -27.82 -13.20 -14.87
C ASP A 857 -27.72 -14.53 -14.08
N PRO A 858 -28.37 -14.66 -12.91
CA PRO A 858 -28.34 -15.90 -12.12
C PRO A 858 -29.18 -17.04 -12.72
N THR A 859 -30.04 -16.75 -13.70
CA THR A 859 -31.02 -17.69 -14.23
C THR A 859 -30.40 -18.97 -14.81
N PRO A 860 -29.37 -18.90 -15.68
CA PRO A 860 -28.72 -20.09 -16.23
C PRO A 860 -28.07 -20.96 -15.14
N TYR A 861 -27.43 -20.31 -14.16
CA TYR A 861 -26.77 -21.00 -13.04
C TYR A 861 -27.78 -21.71 -12.12
N SER A 862 -28.92 -21.08 -11.83
CA SER A 862 -29.99 -21.69 -11.05
C SER A 862 -30.61 -22.90 -11.75
N GLN A 863 -30.83 -22.79 -13.06
CA GLN A 863 -31.35 -23.90 -13.87
C GLN A 863 -30.37 -25.08 -13.91
N SER A 864 -29.07 -24.81 -14.10
CA SER A 864 -28.03 -25.85 -14.04
C SER A 864 -27.99 -26.52 -12.66
N CYS A 865 -27.96 -25.72 -11.59
CA CYS A 865 -27.95 -26.24 -10.22
C CYS A 865 -29.13 -27.19 -9.96
N ILE A 866 -30.33 -26.82 -10.41
CA ILE A 866 -31.53 -27.68 -10.24
C ILE A 866 -31.32 -28.99 -10.98
N HIS A 867 -30.89 -28.92 -12.25
CA HIS A 867 -30.64 -30.10 -13.06
C HIS A 867 -29.61 -31.03 -12.40
N ASP A 868 -28.46 -30.48 -11.98
CA ASP A 868 -27.35 -31.23 -11.37
C ASP A 868 -27.78 -31.89 -10.06
N LEU A 869 -28.59 -31.23 -9.25
CA LEU A 869 -29.18 -31.82 -8.04
C LEU A 869 -30.25 -32.87 -8.34
N CYS A 870 -31.01 -32.72 -9.42
CA CYS A 870 -31.97 -33.73 -9.82
C CYS A 870 -31.29 -35.05 -10.21
N VAL A 871 -30.22 -34.98 -11.00
CA VAL A 871 -29.48 -36.16 -11.47
C VAL A 871 -28.61 -36.79 -10.38
N THR A 872 -28.09 -35.99 -9.45
CA THR A 872 -27.27 -36.48 -8.33
C THR A 872 -28.07 -36.94 -7.11
N GLY A 873 -29.40 -36.77 -7.13
CA GLY A 873 -30.28 -37.16 -6.02
C GLY A 873 -30.28 -36.19 -4.84
N GLY A 874 -29.98 -34.92 -5.08
CA GLY A 874 -29.93 -33.86 -4.07
C GLY A 874 -28.60 -33.82 -3.31
N ASP A 875 -27.50 -34.18 -3.97
CA ASP A 875 -26.18 -34.21 -3.35
C ASP A 875 -25.75 -32.82 -2.87
N THR A 876 -25.53 -32.67 -1.57
CA THR A 876 -25.18 -31.37 -1.00
C THR A 876 -23.81 -30.87 -1.45
N GLY A 877 -22.86 -31.75 -1.80
CA GLY A 877 -21.58 -31.34 -2.37
C GLY A 877 -21.75 -30.66 -3.73
N VAL A 878 -22.62 -31.21 -4.58
CA VAL A 878 -22.95 -30.66 -5.91
C VAL A 878 -23.70 -29.33 -5.77
N LEU A 879 -24.59 -29.20 -4.78
CA LEU A 879 -25.25 -27.93 -4.45
C LEU A 879 -24.20 -26.86 -4.14
N CYS A 880 -23.25 -27.18 -3.25
CA CYS A 880 -22.23 -26.23 -2.82
C CYS A 880 -21.29 -25.84 -3.96
N GLN A 881 -20.93 -26.78 -4.83
CA GLN A 881 -20.11 -26.51 -6.02
C GLN A 881 -20.86 -25.63 -7.03
N SER A 882 -22.16 -25.89 -7.24
CA SER A 882 -23.00 -25.07 -8.13
C SER A 882 -23.12 -23.63 -7.61
N ILE A 883 -23.30 -23.44 -6.30
CA ILE A 883 -23.32 -22.10 -5.69
C ILE A 883 -21.95 -21.43 -5.79
N GLN A 884 -20.88 -22.13 -5.44
CA GLN A 884 -19.50 -21.63 -5.53
C GLN A 884 -19.14 -21.14 -6.94
N SER A 885 -19.63 -21.82 -7.97
CA SER A 885 -19.39 -21.45 -9.37
C SER A 885 -19.97 -20.07 -9.72
N TYR A 886 -21.19 -19.79 -9.26
CA TYR A 886 -21.79 -18.46 -9.43
C TYR A 886 -21.04 -17.40 -8.62
N VAL A 887 -20.64 -17.73 -7.39
CA VAL A 887 -19.84 -16.84 -6.54
C VAL A 887 -18.52 -16.46 -7.21
N SER A 888 -17.83 -17.42 -7.81
CA SER A 888 -16.58 -17.19 -8.53
C SER A 888 -16.76 -16.13 -9.63
N VAL A 889 -17.77 -16.27 -10.48
CA VAL A 889 -18.01 -15.34 -11.59
C VAL A 889 -18.43 -13.95 -11.08
N CYS A 890 -19.20 -13.87 -9.98
CA CYS A 890 -19.52 -12.60 -9.34
C CYS A 890 -18.28 -11.87 -8.81
N GLN A 891 -17.37 -12.60 -8.14
CA GLN A 891 -16.12 -12.05 -7.60
C GLN A 891 -15.20 -11.55 -8.70
N ASP A 892 -15.16 -12.26 -9.83
CA ASP A 892 -14.39 -11.86 -11.00
C ASP A 892 -14.92 -10.60 -11.68
N ALA A 893 -16.24 -10.40 -11.65
CA ALA A 893 -16.88 -9.17 -12.09
C ALA A 893 -16.67 -7.99 -11.12
N GLY A 894 -15.86 -8.17 -10.07
CA GLY A 894 -15.57 -7.15 -9.06
C GLY A 894 -16.73 -6.91 -8.10
N VAL A 895 -17.75 -7.79 -8.10
CA VAL A 895 -18.91 -7.65 -7.24
C VAL A 895 -18.61 -8.23 -5.86
N THR A 896 -18.91 -7.46 -4.82
CA THR A 896 -18.85 -7.97 -3.44
C THR A 896 -19.99 -8.94 -3.19
N VAL A 897 -19.64 -10.20 -2.90
CA VAL A 897 -20.59 -11.27 -2.56
C VAL A 897 -20.80 -11.33 -1.04
N GLY A 898 -22.07 -11.42 -0.61
CA GLY A 898 -22.43 -11.61 0.78
C GLY A 898 -22.11 -13.02 1.30
N SER A 899 -22.06 -13.18 2.62
CA SER A 899 -21.79 -14.49 3.23
C SER A 899 -22.90 -15.49 2.94
N TRP A 900 -22.55 -16.61 2.29
CA TRP A 900 -23.49 -17.65 1.89
C TRP A 900 -23.21 -19.02 2.54
N ARG A 901 -21.97 -19.28 2.98
CA ARG A 901 -21.60 -20.50 3.72
C ARG A 901 -21.88 -20.34 5.21
N THR A 902 -22.31 -21.43 5.85
CA THR A 902 -22.43 -21.53 7.32
C THR A 902 -21.90 -22.89 7.78
N PRO A 903 -21.63 -23.11 9.08
CA PRO A 903 -21.21 -24.43 9.58
C PRO A 903 -22.17 -25.58 9.24
N SER A 904 -23.45 -25.28 9.01
CA SER A 904 -24.48 -26.26 8.65
C SER A 904 -24.88 -26.24 7.17
N PHE A 905 -24.43 -25.26 6.39
CA PHE A 905 -24.75 -25.11 4.97
C PHE A 905 -23.49 -24.80 4.16
N CYS A 906 -23.05 -25.79 3.40
CA CYS A 906 -21.84 -25.72 2.58
C CYS A 906 -20.58 -25.28 3.35
N PRO A 907 -20.19 -25.97 4.43
CA PRO A 907 -18.92 -25.66 5.10
C PRO A 907 -17.73 -25.92 4.17
N LEU A 908 -16.74 -25.03 4.20
CA LEU A 908 -15.48 -25.20 3.47
C LEU A 908 -14.36 -25.46 4.49
N PRO A 909 -13.89 -26.72 4.62
CA PRO A 909 -12.82 -27.05 5.56
C PRO A 909 -11.48 -26.55 5.02
N CYS A 910 -10.71 -25.89 5.90
CA CYS A 910 -9.37 -25.40 5.60
C CYS A 910 -8.31 -26.22 6.33
N ALA A 911 -7.13 -26.33 5.73
CA ALA A 911 -5.99 -27.04 6.31
C ALA A 911 -5.50 -26.36 7.60
N ALA A 912 -4.68 -27.06 8.39
CA ALA A 912 -4.03 -26.45 9.55
C ALA A 912 -3.28 -25.16 9.14
N ASN A 913 -3.26 -24.17 10.03
CA ASN A 913 -2.68 -22.85 9.81
C ASN A 913 -3.33 -22.06 8.65
N SER A 914 -4.58 -22.36 8.32
CA SER A 914 -5.35 -21.60 7.33
C SER A 914 -6.80 -21.38 7.78
N THR A 915 -7.41 -20.30 7.32
CA THR A 915 -8.79 -19.92 7.64
C THR A 915 -9.59 -19.68 6.37
N TYR A 916 -10.87 -20.03 6.42
CA TYR A 916 -11.79 -19.74 5.32
C TYR A 916 -12.03 -18.24 5.21
N SER A 917 -12.03 -17.73 3.98
CA SER A 917 -12.46 -16.38 3.65
C SER A 917 -13.15 -16.35 2.30
N LEU A 918 -14.15 -15.50 2.16
CA LEU A 918 -14.84 -15.25 0.88
C LEU A 918 -13.93 -14.55 -0.13
N CYS A 919 -12.87 -13.88 0.33
CA CYS A 919 -12.01 -13.08 -0.52
C CYS A 919 -10.55 -13.35 -0.12
N THR A 920 -9.97 -14.39 -0.72
CA THR A 920 -8.58 -14.78 -0.51
C THR A 920 -7.74 -14.46 -1.74
N ASN A 921 -6.50 -14.05 -1.52
CA ASN A 921 -5.49 -14.01 -2.58
C ASN A 921 -4.57 -15.22 -2.40
N THR A 922 -4.92 -16.34 -3.05
CA THR A 922 -4.18 -17.60 -2.97
C THR A 922 -2.88 -17.59 -3.79
N CYS A 923 -2.59 -16.49 -4.50
CA CYS A 923 -1.43 -16.34 -5.38
C CYS A 923 -0.27 -15.57 -4.73
N THR A 924 -0.55 -14.61 -3.83
CA THR A 924 0.49 -13.69 -3.32
C THR A 924 1.39 -14.26 -2.23
N ASN A 925 0.87 -15.16 -1.38
CA ASN A 925 1.58 -15.70 -0.23
C ASN A 925 1.86 -17.20 -0.43
N THR A 926 2.68 -17.53 -1.43
CA THR A 926 3.06 -18.91 -1.76
C THR A 926 4.57 -19.11 -1.61
N CYS A 927 5.02 -20.36 -1.47
CA CYS A 927 6.44 -20.71 -1.45
C CYS A 927 7.21 -20.37 -2.75
N ALA A 928 6.51 -19.98 -3.81
CA ALA A 928 7.12 -19.43 -5.02
C ALA A 928 7.57 -17.95 -4.87
N GLY A 929 7.25 -17.29 -3.75
CA GLY A 929 7.57 -15.88 -3.49
C GLY A 929 6.77 -14.88 -4.34
N SER A 930 7.08 -13.59 -4.23
CA SER A 930 6.43 -12.47 -4.97
C SER A 930 6.70 -12.45 -6.49
N ALA A 931 7.12 -13.55 -7.09
CA ALA A 931 7.58 -13.61 -8.48
C ALA A 931 6.46 -13.51 -9.55
N THR A 932 5.25 -13.03 -9.21
CA THR A 932 4.10 -13.11 -10.12
C THR A 932 3.13 -11.94 -10.02
N THR A 933 2.62 -11.48 -11.16
CA THR A 933 1.51 -10.54 -11.30
C THR A 933 0.20 -11.27 -10.94
N CYS A 934 -0.08 -11.44 -9.65
CA CYS A 934 -1.33 -12.06 -9.20
C CYS A 934 -2.56 -11.25 -9.67
N PRO A 935 -3.70 -11.90 -9.97
CA PRO A 935 -4.94 -11.18 -10.18
C PRO A 935 -5.26 -10.29 -8.99
N GLN A 936 -5.74 -9.09 -9.28
CA GLN A 936 -6.28 -8.18 -8.26
C GLN A 936 -7.65 -8.66 -7.74
N THR A 937 -8.33 -9.55 -8.49
CA THR A 937 -9.57 -10.18 -8.05
C THR A 937 -9.26 -11.27 -7.03
N CYS A 938 -9.90 -11.20 -5.86
CA CYS A 938 -9.84 -12.27 -4.88
C CYS A 938 -10.83 -13.38 -5.21
N ALA A 939 -10.60 -14.57 -4.67
CA ALA A 939 -11.52 -15.69 -4.80
C ALA A 939 -11.78 -16.34 -3.44
N GLU A 940 -12.97 -16.89 -3.27
CA GLU A 940 -13.35 -17.66 -2.10
C GLU A 940 -12.46 -18.89 -1.91
N GLY A 941 -11.89 -19.06 -0.71
CA GLY A 941 -10.93 -20.13 -0.44
C GLY A 941 -10.38 -20.12 0.98
N CYS A 942 -9.26 -20.83 1.16
CA CYS A 942 -8.51 -20.88 2.41
C CYS A 942 -7.28 -19.98 2.35
N GLN A 943 -7.16 -19.06 3.29
CA GLN A 943 -6.04 -18.14 3.44
C GLN A 943 -5.10 -18.62 4.53
N CYS A 944 -3.79 -18.65 4.24
CA CYS A 944 -2.78 -18.95 5.26
C CYS A 944 -2.77 -17.87 6.34
N GLN A 945 -2.59 -18.30 7.58
CA GLN A 945 -2.41 -17.42 8.73
C GLN A 945 -1.08 -16.68 8.66
N GLN A 946 -0.94 -15.59 9.41
CA GLN A 946 0.27 -14.78 9.45
C GLN A 946 1.49 -15.63 9.85
N GLY A 947 2.60 -15.49 9.11
CA GLY A 947 3.82 -16.28 9.30
C GLY A 947 3.82 -17.66 8.62
N SER A 948 2.80 -17.99 7.83
CA SER A 948 2.76 -19.18 6.99
C SER A 948 2.43 -18.82 5.54
N VAL A 949 3.00 -19.57 4.60
CA VAL A 949 2.81 -19.43 3.15
C VAL A 949 2.31 -20.73 2.55
N SER A 950 1.61 -20.65 1.41
CA SER A 950 1.08 -21.85 0.77
C SER A 950 2.14 -22.57 -0.06
N ASP A 951 2.30 -23.87 0.15
CA ASP A 951 3.15 -24.75 -0.66
C ASP A 951 2.38 -25.47 -1.80
N GLY A 952 1.13 -25.08 -2.02
CA GLY A 952 0.19 -25.72 -2.94
C GLY A 952 -0.70 -26.81 -2.31
N GLN A 953 -0.31 -27.41 -1.18
CA GLN A 953 -1.11 -28.43 -0.47
C GLN A 953 -1.65 -27.95 0.88
N GLY A 954 -0.89 -27.10 1.57
CA GLY A 954 -1.23 -26.54 2.87
C GLY A 954 -0.53 -25.21 3.11
N CYS A 955 -0.51 -24.78 4.36
CA CYS A 955 0.19 -23.59 4.81
C CYS A 955 1.35 -24.01 5.71
N ILE A 956 2.57 -23.73 5.26
CA ILE A 956 3.81 -24.07 5.94
C ILE A 956 4.59 -22.79 6.28
N PRO A 957 5.49 -22.81 7.29
CA PRO A 957 6.40 -21.72 7.54
C PRO A 957 7.31 -21.44 6.32
N GLU A 958 7.66 -20.18 6.10
CA GLU A 958 8.43 -19.74 4.93
C GLU A 958 9.81 -20.42 4.84
N GLU A 959 10.45 -20.71 5.99
CA GLU A 959 11.72 -21.41 6.04
C GLU A 959 11.66 -22.88 5.55
N GLN A 960 10.46 -23.42 5.35
CA GLN A 960 10.22 -24.78 4.85
C GLN A 960 9.89 -24.81 3.36
N CYS A 961 9.95 -23.67 2.67
CA CYS A 961 9.71 -23.60 1.24
C CYS A 961 10.81 -24.28 0.41
N GLY A 962 10.40 -24.72 -0.77
CA GLY A 962 11.28 -25.34 -1.76
C GLY A 962 12.04 -24.31 -2.62
N CYS A 963 12.20 -24.63 -3.90
CA CYS A 963 12.96 -23.83 -4.85
C CYS A 963 12.04 -23.34 -5.96
N PHE A 964 12.23 -22.11 -6.43
CA PHE A 964 11.50 -21.57 -7.57
C PHE A 964 12.49 -21.14 -8.64
N GLU A 965 12.46 -21.79 -9.80
CA GLU A 965 13.42 -21.57 -10.89
C GLU A 965 12.74 -21.74 -12.25
N ASP A 966 13.02 -20.83 -13.18
CA ASP A 966 12.45 -20.81 -14.54
C ASP A 966 10.91 -20.91 -14.58
N GLY A 967 10.24 -20.22 -13.64
CA GLY A 967 8.77 -20.19 -13.59
C GLY A 967 8.13 -21.48 -13.07
N ARG A 968 8.91 -22.38 -12.47
CA ARG A 968 8.44 -23.64 -11.87
C ARG A 968 8.84 -23.74 -10.39
N TYR A 969 7.87 -24.15 -9.56
CA TYR A 969 8.12 -24.50 -8.16
C TYR A 969 8.54 -25.98 -8.02
N TYR A 970 9.52 -26.22 -7.16
CA TYR A 970 10.04 -27.53 -6.78
C TYR A 970 9.99 -27.66 -5.26
N LYS A 971 9.50 -28.79 -4.76
CA LYS A 971 9.43 -29.05 -3.31
C LYS A 971 10.83 -29.21 -2.70
N PRO A 972 11.00 -28.97 -1.39
CA PRO A 972 12.25 -29.22 -0.70
C PRO A 972 12.77 -30.64 -0.97
N HIS A 973 14.01 -30.75 -1.45
CA HIS A 973 14.67 -32.01 -1.77
C HIS A 973 14.03 -32.83 -2.91
N GLU A 974 13.13 -32.23 -3.69
CA GLU A 974 12.60 -32.85 -4.90
C GLU A 974 13.75 -33.11 -5.89
N VAL A 975 13.72 -34.28 -6.52
CA VAL A 975 14.68 -34.68 -7.55
C VAL A 975 13.94 -34.81 -8.87
N VAL A 976 14.37 -34.05 -9.87
CA VAL A 976 13.77 -34.02 -11.20
C VAL A 976 14.80 -34.26 -12.28
N PHE A 977 14.35 -34.78 -13.43
CA PHE A 977 15.18 -34.93 -14.62
C PHE A 977 14.82 -33.85 -15.63
N GLN A 978 15.83 -33.33 -16.33
CA GLN A 978 15.69 -32.30 -17.37
C GLN A 978 16.46 -32.73 -18.63
N ASP A 979 16.21 -32.04 -19.75
CA ASP A 979 16.92 -32.23 -21.02
C ASP A 979 16.92 -33.68 -21.53
N HIS A 980 15.76 -34.36 -21.51
CA HIS A 980 15.63 -35.78 -21.88
C HIS A 980 16.55 -36.69 -21.03
N CYS A 981 16.45 -36.56 -19.71
CA CYS A 981 17.25 -37.29 -18.72
C CYS A 981 18.77 -37.10 -18.84
N ARG A 982 19.22 -36.01 -19.50
CA ARG A 982 20.64 -35.63 -19.55
C ARG A 982 21.10 -34.88 -18.33
N ARG A 983 20.16 -34.37 -17.54
CA ARG A 983 20.42 -33.68 -16.28
C ARG A 983 19.53 -34.22 -15.19
N ARG A 984 20.13 -34.36 -14.00
CA ARG A 984 19.44 -34.67 -12.75
C ARG A 984 19.61 -33.50 -11.81
N CYS A 985 18.50 -32.91 -11.39
CA CYS A 985 18.44 -31.72 -10.58
C CYS A 985 17.81 -32.03 -9.23
N SER A 986 18.25 -31.35 -8.18
CA SER A 986 17.65 -31.44 -6.85
C SER A 986 17.46 -30.06 -6.23
N CYS A 987 16.28 -29.83 -5.65
CA CYS A 987 16.02 -28.60 -4.91
C CYS A 987 16.68 -28.64 -3.52
N ILE A 988 17.56 -27.69 -3.26
CA ILE A 988 18.16 -27.49 -1.95
C ILE A 988 17.62 -26.18 -1.37
N PRO A 989 16.80 -26.21 -0.30
CA PRO A 989 16.26 -25.00 0.34
C PRO A 989 17.36 -23.98 0.65
N GLY A 990 17.17 -22.74 0.23
CA GLY A 990 18.13 -21.64 0.39
C GLY A 990 19.32 -21.64 -0.59
N GLN A 991 19.51 -22.69 -1.41
CA GLN A 991 20.56 -22.75 -2.45
C GLN A 991 20.00 -22.77 -3.89
N GLY A 992 18.72 -23.07 -4.08
CA GLY A 992 18.09 -23.18 -5.40
C GLY A 992 18.18 -24.59 -6.00
N LEU A 993 17.96 -24.72 -7.31
CA LEU A 993 18.04 -26.00 -8.00
C LEU A 993 19.50 -26.34 -8.32
N THR A 994 20.00 -27.46 -7.81
CA THR A 994 21.36 -27.94 -8.11
C THR A 994 21.29 -29.08 -9.10
N CYS A 995 21.85 -28.89 -10.30
CA CYS A 995 21.83 -29.86 -11.39
C CYS A 995 23.21 -30.48 -11.66
N GLN A 996 23.22 -31.77 -12.02
CA GLN A 996 24.40 -32.49 -12.48
C GLN A 996 24.07 -33.26 -13.77
N ASP A 997 25.09 -33.48 -14.61
CA ASP A 997 24.95 -34.30 -15.81
C ASP A 997 24.58 -35.74 -15.43
N TYR A 998 23.66 -36.33 -16.19
CA TYR A 998 23.13 -37.67 -15.95
C TYR A 998 22.82 -38.37 -17.28
N SER A 999 22.75 -39.70 -17.26
CA SER A 999 22.30 -40.51 -18.39
C SER A 999 21.71 -41.80 -17.86
N CYS A 1000 20.59 -42.25 -18.44
CA CYS A 1000 20.03 -43.57 -18.15
C CYS A 1000 21.08 -44.67 -18.41
N THR A 1001 21.00 -45.78 -17.67
CA THR A 1001 21.86 -46.95 -17.92
C THR A 1001 21.50 -47.64 -19.24
N GLU A 1002 22.33 -48.57 -19.72
CA GLU A 1002 22.09 -49.26 -21.01
C GLU A 1002 20.77 -50.05 -21.06
N ASP A 1003 20.24 -50.44 -19.89
CA ASP A 1003 18.97 -51.17 -19.74
C ASP A 1003 17.77 -50.23 -19.45
N GLU A 1004 17.99 -48.92 -19.37
CA GLU A 1004 16.98 -47.92 -19.03
C GLU A 1004 16.72 -46.96 -20.21
N SER A 1005 15.46 -46.56 -20.39
CA SER A 1005 15.05 -45.58 -21.40
C SER A 1005 14.43 -44.36 -20.71
N CYS A 1006 14.81 -43.17 -21.17
CA CYS A 1006 14.22 -41.93 -20.67
C CYS A 1006 12.77 -41.82 -21.15
N GLU A 1007 11.82 -41.94 -20.22
CA GLU A 1007 10.39 -41.92 -20.50
C GLU A 1007 9.66 -41.01 -19.49
N ILE A 1008 8.49 -40.54 -19.89
CA ILE A 1008 7.56 -39.88 -18.98
C ILE A 1008 6.56 -40.93 -18.49
N ARG A 1009 6.51 -41.17 -17.18
CA ARG A 1009 5.53 -42.07 -16.55
C ARG A 1009 4.76 -41.33 -15.47
N GLU A 1010 3.43 -41.35 -15.58
CA GLU A 1010 2.51 -40.70 -14.63
C GLU A 1010 2.86 -39.23 -14.33
N GLY A 1011 3.41 -38.50 -15.31
CA GLY A 1011 3.79 -37.10 -15.15
C GLY A 1011 5.22 -36.85 -14.68
N VAL A 1012 6.00 -37.90 -14.44
CA VAL A 1012 7.39 -37.79 -14.00
C VAL A 1012 8.30 -38.22 -15.14
N LEU A 1013 9.21 -37.33 -15.55
CA LEU A 1013 10.30 -37.66 -16.48
C LEU A 1013 11.40 -38.39 -15.72
N GLY A 1014 11.86 -39.53 -16.21
CA GLY A 1014 12.94 -40.28 -15.58
C GLY A 1014 13.48 -41.43 -16.42
N CYS A 1015 14.53 -42.04 -15.88
CA CYS A 1015 15.00 -43.38 -16.19
C CYS A 1015 14.38 -44.30 -15.11
#